data_AF-A0A5M8RRU0-F1
#
_entry.id   AF-A0A5M8RRU0-F1
#
_cell.length_a   1.000
_cell.length_b   1.000
_cell.length_c   1.000
_cell.angle_alpha   90.00
_cell.angle_beta   90.00
_cell.angle_gamma   90.00
#
_symmetry.space_group_name_H-M   'P 1'
#
loop_
_entity.id
_entity.type
_entity.pdbx_description
1 polymer ?
#
loop_
_entity_poly.entity_id
_entity_poly.type
_entity_poly.pdbx_seq_one_letter_code
_entity_poly.pdbx_strand_id
1 'polypeptide(L)'
;MKRTALFTLSSMLLLSLLIPFQNISADSPSKKQTCRPEGLWDSGVANIPYCDVYDLEGREKLANDLDRRMIGYFTGWRTGKGNQDRYLVNDIPWKYLSHINYAFAHIGEDHRVSIGSETDANNPSLGMTWPEYPDVKMDQTLPYKGHFNLLHQFKKKYPDVKVLAAVGGWAETGGYVDKDGNRIPSGGFYSMTTNGDGSVNHKGINTFAESVVAFLRKYELDGIDIDYEYPTTMQDAGNPLDWSISNPRRKGLNQSFDVLMKTLREKLDQASAEDEQYYMLTIAAPSSAYLLRGMETFKPLRYVDYVNIMSYDLHGAWNEFVGPNASLYDNGEDAELKQSNIYSTPEYGGIGYLNTDWAYHYFRGAMEAGRINIGVPYYTRGWKNVSGGVNGLWGSAKSSDCPQGLTKCGDGAVGIDNIWHDQDEQGNELGAGANPMWHAKNLEKGIAGSYLERYGLSKADLKGSYTRHYDSALAAPWLWNDEKKVFLSTEDEESIETKADYVIEKGIGGVMFWDLSGDYDWYPDRNDNGEYGIGSTLTRTLYHKFADATPYDNRLSTSPLPGESLDINIEFTDYPLGDQNYPIHPKMRLTNNSDVTITGGSVIEFDVPTSTSPRFGSWSGDQVEVISKGHTGPNIGGLTGDFHRIGVTLSNWKSIKPGETEEFQLVYYLPISGPSHFTITIDGKKYSLKGQ
;
A
#
# COMPACT_ATOMS: atom_id res chain seq x y z
N MET A 1 -11.26 76.73 2.52
CA MET A 1 -12.74 76.73 2.49
C MET A 1 -13.16 75.55 3.39
N LYS A 2 -13.67 75.72 4.63
CA LYS A 2 -15.07 76.07 5.02
C LYS A 2 -16.10 75.27 4.21
N ARG A 3 -16.88 74.32 4.75
CA ARG A 3 -17.82 74.36 5.91
C ARG A 3 -17.98 72.97 6.57
N THR A 4 -17.96 72.82 7.91
CA THR A 4 -19.10 72.82 8.88
C THR A 4 -19.99 71.56 8.76
N ALA A 5 -20.19 70.60 9.69
CA ALA A 5 -20.08 70.42 11.18
C ALA A 5 -21.45 70.23 11.88
N LEU A 6 -21.43 69.67 13.11
CA LEU A 6 -22.56 69.23 13.99
C LEU A 6 -23.20 67.88 13.59
N PHE A 7 -23.74 67.02 14.47
CA PHE A 7 -23.80 66.91 15.96
C PHE A 7 -23.20 65.52 16.39
N THR A 8 -23.14 65.00 17.63
CA THR A 8 -23.62 65.36 18.99
C THR A 8 -22.70 64.70 20.05
N LEU A 9 -22.90 64.98 21.35
CA LEU A 9 -22.58 64.08 22.47
C LEU A 9 -23.86 63.80 23.26
N SER A 10 -24.06 62.57 23.75
CA SER A 10 -24.93 62.32 24.91
C SER A 10 -24.48 61.06 25.66
N SER A 11 -24.31 61.17 26.97
CA SER A 11 -24.06 60.06 27.88
C SER A 11 -25.38 59.37 28.26
N MET A 12 -25.38 58.05 28.53
CA MET A 12 -26.16 57.47 29.64
C MET A 12 -25.86 55.99 29.93
N LEU A 13 -25.77 55.71 31.23
CA LEU A 13 -26.05 54.48 32.00
C LEU A 13 -25.76 53.07 31.44
N LEU A 14 -25.02 52.31 32.26
CA LEU A 14 -25.15 50.85 32.35
C LEU A 14 -26.59 50.48 32.73
N LEU A 15 -27.13 49.43 32.08
CA LEU A 15 -28.11 48.55 32.72
C LEU A 15 -27.80 47.10 32.36
N SER A 16 -27.69 46.25 33.37
CA SER A 16 -27.35 44.84 33.27
C SER A 16 -28.51 44.00 32.74
N LEU A 17 -28.26 43.19 31.72
CA LEU A 17 -29.11 42.06 31.33
C LEU A 17 -28.35 40.76 31.57
N LEU A 18 -28.74 40.05 32.63
CA LEU A 18 -28.33 38.68 32.89
C LEU A 18 -28.99 37.75 31.86
N ILE A 19 -28.19 37.12 31.02
CA ILE A 19 -28.58 35.94 30.25
C ILE A 19 -28.05 34.73 31.05
N PRO A 20 -28.87 33.67 31.28
CA PRO A 20 -28.45 32.57 32.12
C PRO A 20 -27.33 31.76 31.46
N PHE A 21 -26.32 31.39 32.25
CA PHE A 21 -25.35 30.37 31.85
C PHE A 21 -26.10 29.06 31.60
N GLN A 22 -26.16 28.62 30.34
CA GLN A 22 -26.32 27.20 30.06
C GLN A 22 -24.97 26.53 30.33
N ASN A 23 -24.98 25.51 31.20
CA ASN A 23 -23.82 24.65 31.40
C ASN A 23 -23.55 23.88 30.10
N ILE A 24 -22.54 24.30 29.34
CA ILE A 24 -21.96 23.48 28.28
C ILE A 24 -21.18 22.37 28.98
N SER A 25 -21.72 21.14 28.90
CA SER A 25 -21.10 19.94 29.43
C SER A 25 -20.33 19.22 28.33
N ALA A 26 -19.04 18.98 28.59
CA ALA A 26 -18.11 18.12 27.85
C ALA A 26 -17.77 18.48 26.38
N ASP A 27 -16.46 18.54 26.14
CA ASP A 27 -15.73 18.34 24.88
C ASP A 27 -16.17 19.11 23.62
N SER A 28 -15.71 20.36 23.54
CA SER A 28 -15.13 20.81 22.27
C SER A 28 -13.85 20.02 22.03
N PRO A 29 -13.67 19.33 20.89
CA PRO A 29 -12.37 18.75 20.55
C PRO A 29 -11.29 19.84 20.60
N SER A 30 -10.10 19.46 21.06
CA SER A 30 -8.96 20.40 21.05
C SER A 30 -8.68 20.84 19.61
N LYS A 31 -8.21 22.07 19.40
CA LYS A 31 -7.89 22.57 18.04
C LYS A 31 -6.87 21.73 17.26
N LYS A 32 -6.14 20.81 17.91
CA LYS A 32 -5.22 19.88 17.26
C LYS A 32 -5.91 18.61 16.73
N GLN A 33 -7.08 18.23 17.26
CA GLN A 33 -7.86 17.04 16.84
C GLN A 33 -8.78 17.28 15.62
N THR A 34 -9.07 18.53 15.24
CA THR A 34 -10.04 18.84 14.17
C THR A 34 -9.59 18.51 12.75
N CYS A 35 -8.32 18.14 12.56
CA CYS A 35 -7.72 17.83 11.25
C CYS A 35 -7.46 16.32 11.03
N ARG A 36 -8.00 15.43 11.89
CA ARG A 36 -7.81 13.98 11.74
C ARG A 36 -8.51 13.47 10.46
N PRO A 37 -7.84 12.74 9.55
CA PRO A 37 -8.45 12.14 8.36
C PRO A 37 -9.67 11.25 8.63
N GLU A 38 -10.59 11.15 7.66
CA GLU A 38 -11.81 10.34 7.84
C GLU A 38 -11.44 8.84 7.96
N GLY A 39 -12.05 8.16 8.94
CA GLY A 39 -11.80 6.75 9.22
C GLY A 39 -10.41 6.42 9.79
N LEU A 40 -9.52 7.38 10.05
CA LEU A 40 -8.30 7.14 10.82
C LEU A 40 -8.67 6.96 12.30
N TRP A 41 -8.25 5.87 12.93
CA TRP A 41 -8.67 5.51 14.28
C TRP A 41 -8.22 6.55 15.34
N ASP A 42 -9.11 6.87 16.27
CA ASP A 42 -8.82 7.74 17.41
C ASP A 42 -8.29 6.88 18.57
N SER A 43 -7.03 7.12 18.95
CA SER A 43 -6.37 6.44 20.07
C SER A 43 -6.79 6.98 21.44
N GLY A 44 -7.55 8.08 21.49
CA GLY A 44 -7.90 8.79 22.72
C GLY A 44 -6.76 9.64 23.31
N VAL A 45 -5.60 9.70 22.64
CA VAL A 45 -4.50 10.59 23.06
C VAL A 45 -4.89 12.05 22.77
N ALA A 46 -4.81 12.90 23.78
CA ALA A 46 -5.11 14.32 23.66
C ALA A 46 -3.95 15.09 23.00
N ASN A 47 -4.28 16.17 22.29
CA ASN A 47 -3.31 17.12 21.69
C ASN A 47 -2.39 16.56 20.58
N ILE A 48 -2.72 15.42 19.97
CA ILE A 48 -2.03 14.92 18.75
C ILE A 48 -2.02 16.02 17.68
N PRO A 49 -0.85 16.42 17.13
CA PRO A 49 -0.72 17.55 16.22
C PRO A 49 -1.13 17.24 14.76
N TYR A 50 -2.31 16.63 14.54
CA TYR A 50 -2.80 16.32 13.18
C TYR A 50 -2.79 17.55 12.26
N CYS A 51 -3.17 18.71 12.79
CA CYS A 51 -3.24 19.95 12.02
C CYS A 51 -1.90 20.49 11.50
N ASP A 52 -0.77 19.88 11.85
CA ASP A 52 0.54 20.25 11.27
C ASP A 52 0.77 19.51 9.93
N VAL A 53 0.20 18.32 9.76
CA VAL A 53 0.28 17.49 8.54
C VAL A 53 -1.00 17.53 7.71
N TYR A 54 -2.15 17.75 8.34
CA TYR A 54 -3.48 17.71 7.70
C TYR A 54 -4.21 19.06 7.77
N ASP A 55 -5.13 19.29 6.83
CA ASP A 55 -6.07 20.42 6.80
C ASP A 55 -7.36 20.15 7.61
N LEU A 56 -8.28 21.12 7.63
CA LEU A 56 -9.55 21.00 8.37
C LEU A 56 -10.54 19.99 7.76
N GLU A 57 -10.23 19.47 6.58
CA GLU A 57 -11.00 18.47 5.85
C GLU A 57 -10.31 17.10 5.91
N GLY A 58 -9.21 16.97 6.66
CA GLY A 58 -8.45 15.73 6.81
C GLY A 58 -7.53 15.43 5.63
N ARG A 59 -7.36 16.34 4.67
CA ARG A 59 -6.41 16.15 3.56
C ARG A 59 -5.00 16.53 3.96
N GLU A 60 -4.05 15.82 3.41
CA GLU A 60 -2.65 16.01 3.72
C GLU A 60 -2.05 17.25 3.02
N LYS A 61 -1.20 17.97 3.75
CA LYS A 61 -0.43 19.11 3.24
C LYS A 61 0.85 18.60 2.60
N LEU A 62 0.76 18.32 1.30
CA LEU A 62 1.85 17.73 0.54
C LEU A 62 2.92 18.76 0.14
N ALA A 63 4.15 18.29 -0.03
CA ALA A 63 5.28 19.10 -0.49
C ALA A 63 5.16 19.45 -1.99
N ASN A 64 5.93 20.46 -2.41
CA ASN A 64 6.17 20.81 -3.83
C ASN A 64 4.90 21.13 -4.65
N ASP A 65 3.88 21.72 -4.01
CA ASP A 65 2.60 22.11 -4.62
C ASP A 65 1.82 20.93 -5.25
N LEU A 66 1.94 19.73 -4.65
CA LEU A 66 1.24 18.53 -5.10
C LEU A 66 -0.18 18.40 -4.50
N ASP A 67 -1.16 18.01 -5.32
CA ASP A 67 -2.50 17.58 -4.86
C ASP A 67 -2.64 16.05 -4.76
N ARG A 68 -1.57 15.30 -5.07
CA ARG A 68 -1.49 13.83 -4.94
C ARG A 68 -0.15 13.41 -4.37
N ARG A 69 -0.14 12.37 -3.54
CA ARG A 69 1.12 11.79 -3.04
C ARG A 69 1.96 11.28 -4.20
N MET A 70 3.23 11.63 -4.13
CA MET A 70 4.35 11.09 -4.89
C MET A 70 5.29 10.42 -3.89
N ILE A 71 5.31 9.09 -3.87
CA ILE A 71 6.00 8.27 -2.84
C ILE A 71 7.05 7.39 -3.52
N GLY A 72 8.32 7.78 -3.44
CA GLY A 72 9.42 7.01 -4.01
C GLY A 72 10.09 6.10 -3.00
N TYR A 73 10.17 4.79 -3.27
CA TYR A 73 11.05 3.92 -2.49
C TYR A 73 12.52 4.16 -2.87
N PHE A 74 13.35 4.48 -1.88
CA PHE A 74 14.79 4.63 -2.01
C PHE A 74 15.50 3.39 -1.44
N THR A 75 16.23 2.66 -2.29
CA THR A 75 16.91 1.42 -1.92
C THR A 75 18.33 1.65 -1.39
N GLY A 76 18.58 1.33 -0.13
CA GLY A 76 19.85 1.54 0.56
C GLY A 76 21.05 0.72 0.05
N TRP A 77 20.85 -0.21 -0.89
CA TRP A 77 21.91 -1.07 -1.42
C TRP A 77 22.61 -0.52 -2.67
N ARG A 78 22.08 0.50 -3.36
CA ARG A 78 22.64 1.01 -4.65
C ARG A 78 23.79 1.99 -4.44
N THR A 79 24.79 1.55 -3.68
CA THR A 79 25.88 2.38 -3.15
C THR A 79 26.93 2.79 -4.19
N GLY A 80 26.98 2.14 -5.36
CA GLY A 80 28.08 2.24 -6.31
C GLY A 80 29.37 1.52 -5.91
N LYS A 81 29.42 0.84 -4.74
CA LYS A 81 30.52 -0.07 -4.38
C LYS A 81 30.36 -1.40 -5.11
N GLY A 82 31.42 -2.22 -5.13
CA GLY A 82 31.33 -3.60 -5.62
C GLY A 82 30.93 -3.75 -7.10
N ASN A 83 31.14 -2.73 -7.93
CA ASN A 83 30.66 -2.66 -9.31
C ASN A 83 29.11 -2.64 -9.45
N GLN A 84 28.38 -2.14 -8.45
CA GLN A 84 26.93 -1.91 -8.55
C GLN A 84 26.62 -0.58 -9.26
N ASP A 85 25.36 -0.42 -9.69
CA ASP A 85 24.81 0.90 -10.00
C ASP A 85 24.86 1.82 -8.77
N ARG A 86 25.04 3.12 -9.02
CA ARG A 86 25.06 4.16 -7.99
C ARG A 86 23.78 4.97 -8.05
N TYR A 87 22.99 4.89 -6.99
CA TYR A 87 21.88 5.77 -6.70
C TYR A 87 21.88 6.14 -5.21
N LEU A 88 22.24 7.38 -4.90
CA LEU A 88 22.39 7.89 -3.54
C LEU A 88 21.29 8.92 -3.25
N VAL A 89 21.15 9.31 -1.98
CA VAL A 89 20.16 10.30 -1.53
C VAL A 89 20.27 11.66 -2.26
N ASN A 90 21.47 12.00 -2.74
CA ASN A 90 21.74 13.17 -3.57
C ASN A 90 21.09 13.13 -4.96
N ASP A 91 20.82 11.93 -5.49
CA ASP A 91 20.29 11.71 -6.83
C ASP A 91 18.75 11.69 -6.85
N ILE A 92 18.12 11.62 -5.67
CA ILE A 92 16.66 11.64 -5.51
C ILE A 92 16.09 12.96 -6.10
N PRO A 93 15.01 12.91 -6.90
CA PRO A 93 14.35 14.07 -7.45
C PRO A 93 13.45 14.79 -6.42
N TRP A 94 14.00 15.20 -5.27
CA TRP A 94 13.29 15.76 -4.10
C TRP A 94 12.20 16.81 -4.40
N LYS A 95 12.39 17.65 -5.43
CA LYS A 95 11.43 18.68 -5.88
C LYS A 95 10.17 18.14 -6.58
N TYR A 96 10.10 16.83 -6.82
CA TYR A 96 8.99 16.15 -7.51
C TYR A 96 8.32 15.08 -6.63
N LEU A 97 8.75 14.96 -5.37
CA LEU A 97 8.25 13.97 -4.41
C LEU A 97 7.49 14.66 -3.27
N SER A 98 6.56 13.93 -2.67
CA SER A 98 5.96 14.29 -1.38
C SER A 98 6.54 13.46 -0.23
N HIS A 99 6.92 12.21 -0.53
CA HIS A 99 7.36 11.21 0.43
C HIS A 99 8.51 10.38 -0.15
N ILE A 100 9.38 9.90 0.73
CA ILE A 100 10.42 8.92 0.45
C ILE A 100 10.32 7.80 1.48
N ASN A 101 10.20 6.55 1.03
CA ASN A 101 10.28 5.37 1.89
C ASN A 101 11.69 4.77 1.77
N TYR A 102 12.47 4.75 2.85
CA TYR A 102 13.79 4.12 2.87
C TYR A 102 13.65 2.59 2.97
N ALA A 103 14.07 1.88 1.92
CA ALA A 103 14.12 0.43 1.84
C ALA A 103 15.54 -0.10 2.14
N PHE A 104 15.78 -0.93 3.15
CA PHE A 104 14.85 -1.36 4.20
C PHE A 104 15.50 -1.26 5.58
N ALA A 105 14.64 -1.17 6.59
CA ALA A 105 14.90 -1.59 7.94
C ALA A 105 14.34 -3.01 8.15
N HIS A 106 14.82 -3.71 9.17
CA HIS A 106 14.37 -5.06 9.53
C HIS A 106 14.10 -5.18 11.02
N ILE A 107 13.66 -6.37 11.44
CA ILE A 107 13.45 -6.72 12.85
C ILE A 107 14.62 -7.58 13.34
N GLY A 108 15.39 -7.05 14.29
CA GLY A 108 16.46 -7.78 14.97
C GLY A 108 15.96 -8.90 15.88
N GLU A 109 16.86 -9.79 16.30
CA GLU A 109 16.53 -10.93 17.19
C GLU A 109 15.99 -10.49 18.57
N ASP A 110 16.23 -9.24 18.98
CA ASP A 110 15.68 -8.63 20.17
C ASP A 110 14.28 -8.00 19.97
N HIS A 111 13.67 -8.25 18.80
CA HIS A 111 12.41 -7.69 18.33
C HIS A 111 12.41 -6.15 18.17
N ARG A 112 13.57 -5.52 17.92
CA ARG A 112 13.67 -4.08 17.65
C ARG A 112 13.83 -3.78 16.15
N VAL A 113 13.36 -2.61 15.72
CA VAL A 113 13.67 -2.08 14.39
C VAL A 113 15.17 -1.78 14.28
N SER A 114 15.78 -2.15 13.15
CA SER A 114 17.21 -2.04 12.90
C SER A 114 17.49 -1.72 11.43
N ILE A 115 18.60 -1.01 11.18
CA ILE A 115 19.16 -0.71 9.85
C ILE A 115 20.64 -1.16 9.79
N GLY A 116 20.95 -2.24 10.51
CA GLY A 116 22.31 -2.77 10.69
C GLY A 116 23.15 -2.03 11.74
N SER A 117 24.41 -2.44 11.88
CA SER A 117 25.32 -1.91 12.91
C SER A 117 25.71 -0.46 12.66
N GLU A 118 25.66 0.38 13.70
CA GLU A 118 26.09 1.79 13.65
C GLU A 118 27.62 1.96 13.62
N THR A 119 28.36 0.92 14.04
CA THR A 119 29.83 0.93 14.09
C THR A 119 30.49 0.28 12.87
N ASP A 120 29.71 -0.35 11.99
CA ASP A 120 30.22 -0.92 10.75
C ASP A 120 30.39 0.18 9.69
N ALA A 121 31.63 0.43 9.29
CA ALA A 121 31.97 1.42 8.27
C ALA A 121 31.43 1.07 6.87
N ASN A 122 31.02 -0.18 6.64
CA ASN A 122 30.41 -0.63 5.39
C ASN A 122 28.88 -0.57 5.40
N ASN A 123 28.22 -0.31 6.55
CA ASN A 123 26.77 -0.15 6.60
C ASN A 123 26.36 1.07 5.75
N PRO A 124 25.61 0.91 4.64
CA PRO A 124 25.23 2.02 3.78
C PRO A 124 24.31 3.02 4.46
N SER A 125 23.50 2.57 5.42
CA SER A 125 22.56 3.40 6.18
C SER A 125 23.29 4.38 7.10
N LEU A 126 24.35 3.93 7.80
CA LEU A 126 24.93 4.64 8.95
C LEU A 126 26.45 4.83 8.97
N GLY A 127 27.23 3.99 8.28
CA GLY A 127 28.70 3.99 8.38
C GLY A 127 29.43 4.45 7.12
N MET A 128 28.85 4.19 5.95
CA MET A 128 29.47 4.41 4.65
C MET A 128 29.68 5.89 4.34
N THR A 129 30.70 6.17 3.52
CA THR A 129 30.97 7.49 2.93
C THR A 129 31.41 7.33 1.49
N TRP A 130 31.16 8.34 0.65
CA TRP A 130 31.49 8.32 -0.77
C TRP A 130 32.48 9.44 -1.16
N PRO A 131 33.72 9.42 -0.66
CA PRO A 131 34.73 10.46 -0.95
C PRO A 131 35.09 10.59 -2.43
N GLU A 132 34.79 9.57 -3.25
CA GLU A 132 34.92 9.61 -4.71
C GLU A 132 33.92 10.56 -5.40
N TYR A 133 32.85 10.99 -4.72
CA TYR A 133 31.84 11.90 -5.24
C TYR A 133 31.86 13.22 -4.46
N PRO A 134 32.50 14.29 -4.98
CA PRO A 134 32.73 15.53 -4.23
C PRO A 134 31.47 16.22 -3.68
N ASP A 135 30.30 15.98 -4.29
CA ASP A 135 29.02 16.55 -3.87
C ASP A 135 28.30 15.73 -2.79
N VAL A 136 28.78 14.53 -2.47
CA VAL A 136 28.21 13.60 -1.46
C VAL A 136 28.97 13.76 -0.13
N LYS A 137 28.76 14.92 0.52
CA LYS A 137 29.44 15.27 1.77
C LYS A 137 28.61 14.84 2.99
N MET A 138 29.26 14.24 3.98
CA MET A 138 28.64 13.95 5.27
C MET A 138 28.67 15.19 6.18
N ASP A 139 27.55 15.51 6.81
CA ASP A 139 27.49 16.46 7.92
C ASP A 139 28.29 15.88 9.10
N GLN A 140 29.38 16.55 9.48
CA GLN A 140 30.27 16.11 10.56
C GLN A 140 29.71 16.41 11.97
N THR A 141 28.56 17.09 12.07
CA THR A 141 27.90 17.34 13.36
C THR A 141 27.02 16.19 13.82
N LEU A 142 26.67 15.27 12.90
CA LEU A 142 25.88 14.08 13.20
C LEU A 142 26.75 12.93 13.72
N PRO A 143 26.23 12.11 14.66
CA PRO A 143 26.95 10.95 15.19
C PRO A 143 26.96 9.73 14.24
N TYR A 144 26.37 9.86 13.05
CA TYR A 144 26.26 8.82 12.02
C TYR A 144 26.57 9.39 10.62
N LYS A 145 26.84 8.51 9.67
CA LYS A 145 27.18 8.77 8.25
C LYS A 145 26.12 8.11 7.36
N GLY A 146 26.52 7.60 6.19
CA GLY A 146 25.66 6.83 5.30
C GLY A 146 24.50 7.63 4.73
N HIS A 147 23.49 6.91 4.25
CA HIS A 147 22.27 7.49 3.71
C HIS A 147 21.49 8.31 4.75
N PHE A 148 21.50 7.93 6.03
CA PHE A 148 20.75 8.66 7.06
C PHE A 148 21.34 10.05 7.34
N ASN A 149 22.66 10.20 7.27
CA ASN A 149 23.31 11.52 7.32
C ASN A 149 22.90 12.41 6.13
N LEU A 150 22.79 11.82 4.93
CA LEU A 150 22.31 12.54 3.75
C LEU A 150 20.82 12.89 3.83
N LEU A 151 19.97 11.96 4.28
CA LEU A 151 18.52 12.18 4.46
C LEU A 151 18.28 13.35 5.42
N HIS A 152 18.98 13.40 6.56
CA HIS A 152 18.91 14.53 7.48
C HIS A 152 19.28 15.87 6.82
N GLN A 153 20.37 15.91 6.03
CA GLN A 153 20.77 17.12 5.30
C GLN A 153 19.73 17.54 4.24
N PHE A 154 19.15 16.58 3.51
CA PHE A 154 18.19 16.87 2.45
C PHE A 154 16.79 17.20 2.98
N LYS A 155 16.33 16.60 4.10
CA LYS A 155 15.13 17.05 4.83
C LYS A 155 15.24 18.53 5.22
N LYS A 156 16.38 18.97 5.74
CA LYS A 156 16.62 20.40 6.02
C LYS A 156 16.54 21.32 4.79
N LYS A 157 16.71 20.78 3.58
CA LYS A 157 16.61 21.50 2.31
C LYS A 157 15.19 21.45 1.71
N TYR A 158 14.44 20.38 2.00
CA TYR A 158 13.08 20.13 1.53
C TYR A 158 12.19 19.75 2.73
N PRO A 159 11.90 20.69 3.65
CA PRO A 159 11.33 20.39 4.97
C PRO A 159 9.92 19.79 4.93
N ASP A 160 9.19 20.01 3.83
CA ASP A 160 7.83 19.50 3.66
C ASP A 160 7.81 18.05 3.17
N VAL A 161 8.89 17.56 2.54
CA VAL A 161 9.01 16.19 2.02
C VAL A 161 9.20 15.21 3.18
N LYS A 162 8.28 14.26 3.32
CA LYS A 162 8.31 13.26 4.38
C LYS A 162 9.30 12.15 4.07
N VAL A 163 10.01 11.66 5.08
CA VAL A 163 10.89 10.50 5.00
C VAL A 163 10.46 9.49 6.06
N LEU A 164 10.02 8.33 5.58
CA LEU A 164 9.65 7.18 6.39
C LEU A 164 10.70 6.07 6.21
N ALA A 165 10.86 5.20 7.20
CA ALA A 165 11.60 3.95 7.02
C ALA A 165 10.63 2.80 6.78
N ALA A 166 10.82 2.05 5.71
CA ALA A 166 10.08 0.83 5.44
C ALA A 166 10.73 -0.35 6.17
N VAL A 167 9.94 -1.10 6.94
CA VAL A 167 10.41 -2.25 7.71
C VAL A 167 9.91 -3.53 7.07
N GLY A 168 10.83 -4.41 6.65
CA GLY A 168 10.53 -5.75 6.11
C GLY A 168 10.81 -5.90 4.62
N GLY A 169 9.74 -5.92 3.82
CA GLY A 169 9.77 -6.35 2.42
C GLY A 169 10.03 -7.85 2.28
N TRP A 170 10.01 -8.34 1.04
CA TRP A 170 10.04 -9.76 0.72
C TRP A 170 11.25 -10.52 1.28
N ALA A 171 12.42 -9.87 1.32
CA ALA A 171 13.65 -10.48 1.78
C ALA A 171 13.78 -10.50 3.32
N GLU A 172 13.39 -9.43 4.02
CA GLU A 172 13.63 -9.24 5.46
C GLU A 172 12.34 -9.30 6.32
N THR A 173 11.21 -9.72 5.76
CA THR A 173 9.98 -9.93 6.56
C THR A 173 10.16 -10.97 7.68
N GLY A 174 10.76 -12.14 7.40
CA GLY A 174 10.99 -13.20 8.38
C GLY A 174 12.46 -13.38 8.80
N GLY A 175 13.32 -12.40 8.53
CA GLY A 175 14.75 -12.48 8.83
C GLY A 175 15.45 -11.14 8.64
N TYR A 176 16.78 -11.14 8.59
CA TYR A 176 17.56 -9.97 8.21
C TYR A 176 18.86 -10.38 7.51
N VAL A 177 19.46 -9.49 6.72
CA VAL A 177 20.78 -9.72 6.12
C VAL A 177 21.88 -9.21 7.05
N ASP A 178 22.84 -10.08 7.38
CA ASP A 178 23.98 -9.70 8.21
C ASP A 178 25.08 -8.94 7.42
N LYS A 179 26.07 -8.42 8.15
CA LYS A 179 27.19 -7.65 7.56
C LYS A 179 28.06 -8.43 6.57
N ASP A 180 27.95 -9.76 6.53
CA ASP A 180 28.70 -10.64 5.64
C ASP A 180 27.83 -11.09 4.44
N GLY A 181 26.58 -10.60 4.34
CA GLY A 181 25.64 -10.87 3.26
C GLY A 181 24.74 -12.09 3.49
N ASN A 182 24.78 -12.73 4.67
CA ASN A 182 23.99 -13.92 4.94
C ASN A 182 22.61 -13.55 5.48
N ARG A 183 21.55 -14.22 5.02
CA ARG A 183 20.21 -14.08 5.61
C ARG A 183 20.10 -14.88 6.90
N ILE A 184 19.83 -14.20 8.01
CA ILE A 184 19.55 -14.78 9.32
C ILE A 184 18.03 -14.97 9.48
N PRO A 185 17.51 -16.21 9.58
CA PRO A 185 16.07 -16.47 9.72
C PRO A 185 15.58 -16.28 11.17
N SER A 186 15.61 -15.03 11.66
CA SER A 186 15.16 -14.65 13.02
C SER A 186 13.65 -14.85 13.24
N GLY A 187 12.89 -15.01 12.16
CA GLY A 187 11.43 -15.00 12.11
C GLY A 187 10.81 -13.62 11.97
N GLY A 188 11.60 -12.54 12.06
CA GLY A 188 11.19 -11.15 11.80
C GLY A 188 9.80 -10.80 12.35
N PHE A 189 8.89 -10.35 11.49
CA PHE A 189 7.50 -10.05 11.85
C PHE A 189 6.75 -11.27 12.37
N TYR A 190 6.95 -12.46 11.79
CA TYR A 190 6.22 -13.67 12.20
C TYR A 190 6.47 -14.03 13.67
N SER A 191 7.73 -13.99 14.13
CA SER A 191 8.10 -14.27 15.54
C SER A 191 7.85 -13.09 16.47
N MET A 192 8.09 -11.85 16.00
CA MET A 192 7.83 -10.62 16.78
C MET A 192 6.34 -10.43 17.08
N THR A 193 5.45 -10.74 16.14
CA THR A 193 3.99 -10.57 16.30
C THR A 193 3.30 -11.79 16.88
N THR A 194 3.75 -13.01 16.55
CA THR A 194 3.00 -14.25 16.84
C THR A 194 3.86 -15.31 17.52
N ASN A 195 3.41 -15.80 18.67
CA ASN A 195 4.04 -16.89 19.41
C ASN A 195 3.96 -18.22 18.64
N GLY A 196 4.79 -19.19 19.03
CA GLY A 196 4.83 -20.52 18.39
C GLY A 196 3.54 -21.36 18.56
N ASP A 197 2.65 -20.98 19.47
CA ASP A 197 1.32 -21.58 19.66
C ASP A 197 0.19 -20.87 18.88
N GLY A 198 0.53 -19.81 18.13
CA GLY A 198 -0.42 -18.98 17.39
C GLY A 198 -1.07 -17.84 18.20
N SER A 199 -0.71 -17.67 19.48
CA SER A 199 -1.16 -16.52 20.28
C SER A 199 -0.37 -15.24 19.96
N VAL A 200 -0.95 -14.08 20.25
CA VAL A 200 -0.31 -12.78 20.02
C VAL A 200 0.90 -12.58 20.94
N ASN A 201 2.06 -12.27 20.36
CA ASN A 201 3.28 -11.92 21.09
C ASN A 201 3.26 -10.45 21.52
N HIS A 202 2.40 -10.12 22.50
CA HIS A 202 2.28 -8.76 23.03
C HIS A 202 3.61 -8.16 23.53
N LYS A 203 4.55 -8.99 23.99
CA LYS A 203 5.88 -8.53 24.43
C LYS A 203 6.74 -8.12 23.22
N GLY A 204 6.80 -8.94 22.17
CA GLY A 204 7.52 -8.62 20.93
C GLY A 204 6.98 -7.35 20.29
N ILE A 205 5.64 -7.26 20.14
CA ILE A 205 4.95 -6.09 19.60
C ILE A 205 5.26 -4.80 20.38
N ASN A 206 5.21 -4.83 21.72
CA ASN A 206 5.55 -3.64 22.52
C ASN A 206 7.04 -3.27 22.39
N THR A 207 7.96 -4.24 22.44
CA THR A 207 9.40 -4.00 22.26
C THR A 207 9.67 -3.36 20.89
N PHE A 208 9.00 -3.84 19.85
CA PHE A 208 9.10 -3.30 18.49
C PHE A 208 8.55 -1.88 18.42
N ALA A 209 7.32 -1.64 18.85
CA ALA A 209 6.69 -0.31 18.77
C ALA A 209 7.44 0.76 19.60
N GLU A 210 7.98 0.40 20.77
CA GLU A 210 8.85 1.29 21.55
C GLU A 210 10.21 1.51 20.88
N SER A 211 10.74 0.51 20.15
CA SER A 211 11.94 0.69 19.35
C SER A 211 11.72 1.60 18.14
N VAL A 212 10.54 1.54 17.51
CA VAL A 212 10.15 2.42 16.40
C VAL A 212 10.11 3.87 16.85
N VAL A 213 9.42 4.19 17.96
CA VAL A 213 9.42 5.56 18.51
C VAL A 213 10.85 6.06 18.80
N ALA A 214 11.70 5.23 19.40
CA ALA A 214 13.09 5.59 19.66
C ALA A 214 13.92 5.77 18.38
N PHE A 215 13.63 5.00 17.33
CA PHE A 215 14.28 5.07 16.02
C PHE A 215 13.89 6.35 15.25
N LEU A 216 12.60 6.68 15.18
CA LEU A 216 12.12 7.91 14.54
C LEU A 216 12.72 9.15 15.21
N ARG A 217 12.69 9.20 16.55
CA ARG A 217 13.32 10.26 17.35
C ARG A 217 14.84 10.37 17.14
N LYS A 218 15.55 9.24 17.03
CA LYS A 218 17.02 9.22 16.85
C LYS A 218 17.47 9.72 15.48
N TYR A 219 16.67 9.45 14.45
CA TYR A 219 17.02 9.72 13.05
C TYR A 219 16.19 10.85 12.42
N GLU A 220 15.39 11.55 13.22
CA GLU A 220 14.55 12.68 12.81
C GLU A 220 13.65 12.34 11.60
N LEU A 221 13.04 11.16 11.62
CA LEU A 221 12.13 10.68 10.57
C LEU A 221 10.66 11.06 10.85
N ASP A 222 9.84 11.11 9.81
CA ASP A 222 8.44 11.57 9.90
C ASP A 222 7.44 10.42 10.16
N GLY A 223 7.87 9.17 10.01
CA GLY A 223 6.99 8.03 10.21
C GLY A 223 7.64 6.69 9.92
N ILE A 224 6.85 5.63 10.08
CA ILE A 224 7.23 4.25 9.82
C ILE A 224 6.28 3.64 8.78
N ASP A 225 6.85 2.92 7.82
CA ASP A 225 6.11 2.13 6.83
C ASP A 225 6.30 0.65 7.17
N ILE A 226 5.20 -0.08 7.34
CA ILE A 226 5.23 -1.50 7.72
C ILE A 226 4.99 -2.34 6.47
N ASP A 227 6.04 -3.01 6.01
CA ASP A 227 6.07 -3.84 4.81
C ASP A 227 6.19 -5.32 5.21
N TYR A 228 5.09 -5.86 5.73
CA TYR A 228 5.01 -7.24 6.22
C TYR A 228 4.47 -8.13 5.09
N GLU A 229 5.35 -8.95 4.50
CA GLU A 229 5.05 -9.87 3.40
C GLU A 229 5.02 -11.38 3.81
N TYR A 230 3.91 -11.95 4.29
CA TYR A 230 2.56 -11.39 4.46
C TYR A 230 1.88 -11.94 5.72
N PRO A 231 1.08 -11.14 6.45
CA PRO A 231 0.26 -11.58 7.60
C PRO A 231 -1.01 -12.36 7.17
N THR A 232 -0.91 -13.21 6.15
CA THR A 232 -2.05 -13.94 5.56
C THR A 232 -2.19 -15.36 6.09
N THR A 233 -3.43 -15.85 6.18
CA THR A 233 -3.72 -17.26 6.53
C THR A 233 -3.58 -18.22 5.35
N MET A 234 -3.30 -17.75 4.13
CA MET A 234 -2.98 -18.63 2.97
C MET A 234 -1.74 -19.48 3.25
N GLN A 235 -1.71 -20.73 2.81
CA GLN A 235 -0.55 -21.60 2.94
C GLN A 235 0.56 -21.21 1.95
N ASP A 236 1.82 -21.32 2.37
CA ASP A 236 3.01 -21.17 1.51
C ASP A 236 3.08 -19.80 0.76
N ALA A 237 2.42 -18.78 1.31
CA ALA A 237 2.18 -17.49 0.65
C ALA A 237 3.20 -16.36 0.97
N GLY A 238 3.99 -16.51 2.03
CA GLY A 238 5.15 -15.65 2.29
C GLY A 238 6.41 -16.17 1.60
N ASN A 239 7.55 -15.51 1.80
CA ASN A 239 8.84 -15.96 1.28
C ASN A 239 9.13 -17.43 1.65
N PRO A 240 9.56 -18.30 0.71
CA PRO A 240 9.84 -19.71 1.00
C PRO A 240 10.85 -19.96 2.12
N LEU A 241 11.78 -19.04 2.34
CA LEU A 241 12.74 -19.10 3.45
C LEU A 241 12.06 -18.96 4.82
N ASP A 242 10.85 -18.39 4.87
CA ASP A 242 10.08 -18.13 6.09
C ASP A 242 8.98 -19.16 6.34
N TRP A 243 8.69 -20.07 5.40
CA TRP A 243 7.61 -21.07 5.50
C TRP A 243 7.67 -21.93 6.76
N SER A 244 8.86 -22.25 7.26
CA SER A 244 9.04 -23.02 8.51
C SER A 244 8.57 -22.25 9.76
N ILE A 245 8.48 -20.92 9.67
CA ILE A 245 8.11 -20.00 10.75
C ILE A 245 6.66 -19.51 10.56
N SER A 246 6.27 -19.17 9.34
CA SER A 246 4.97 -18.58 8.99
C SER A 246 3.83 -19.61 8.95
N ASN A 247 4.03 -20.77 8.32
CA ASN A 247 2.96 -21.78 8.17
C ASN A 247 2.38 -22.29 9.51
N PRO A 248 3.18 -22.55 10.57
CA PRO A 248 2.65 -22.91 11.88
C PRO A 248 1.82 -21.79 12.54
N ARG A 249 2.06 -20.53 12.17
CA ARG A 249 1.47 -19.33 12.78
C ARG A 249 0.20 -18.82 12.10
N ARG A 250 -0.12 -19.28 10.88
CA ARG A 250 -1.19 -18.75 10.02
C ARG A 250 -2.46 -18.33 10.75
N LYS A 251 -3.00 -19.18 11.63
CA LYS A 251 -4.23 -18.91 12.41
C LYS A 251 -4.18 -17.64 13.27
N GLY A 252 -3.00 -17.23 13.73
CA GLY A 252 -2.80 -16.06 14.58
C GLY A 252 -2.36 -14.79 13.85
N LEU A 253 -2.00 -14.87 12.56
CA LEU A 253 -1.33 -13.75 11.87
C LEU A 253 -2.22 -12.50 11.75
N ASN A 254 -3.50 -12.66 11.38
CA ASN A 254 -4.45 -11.53 11.30
C ASN A 254 -4.64 -10.82 12.64
N GLN A 255 -4.90 -11.57 13.72
CA GLN A 255 -5.08 -11.00 15.06
C GLN A 255 -3.79 -10.32 15.54
N SER A 256 -2.64 -10.95 15.31
CA SER A 256 -1.35 -10.40 15.73
C SER A 256 -0.98 -9.14 14.95
N PHE A 257 -1.38 -9.04 13.68
CA PHE A 257 -1.18 -7.85 12.86
C PHE A 257 -2.10 -6.70 13.24
N ASP A 258 -3.38 -6.96 13.57
CA ASP A 258 -4.29 -5.96 14.16
C ASP A 258 -3.72 -5.38 15.47
N VAL A 259 -3.22 -6.25 16.37
CA VAL A 259 -2.58 -5.79 17.62
C VAL A 259 -1.27 -5.03 17.36
N LEU A 260 -0.45 -5.44 16.38
CA LEU A 260 0.76 -4.71 16.00
C LEU A 260 0.42 -3.27 15.56
N MET A 261 -0.46 -3.14 14.58
CA MET A 261 -0.78 -1.86 13.96
C MET A 261 -1.52 -0.93 14.94
N LYS A 262 -2.39 -1.48 15.81
CA LYS A 262 -2.98 -0.73 16.92
C LYS A 262 -1.90 -0.21 17.88
N THR A 263 -0.99 -1.08 18.32
CA THR A 263 0.05 -0.73 19.30
C THR A 263 1.02 0.32 18.72
N LEU A 264 1.35 0.23 17.44
CA LEU A 264 2.14 1.25 16.74
C LEU A 264 1.41 2.60 16.75
N ARG A 265 0.13 2.66 16.36
CA ARG A 265 -0.65 3.91 16.37
C ARG A 265 -0.71 4.54 17.76
N GLU A 266 -1.02 3.75 18.80
CA GLU A 266 -1.06 4.23 20.20
C GLU A 266 0.29 4.82 20.65
N LYS A 267 1.40 4.14 20.33
CA LYS A 267 2.76 4.60 20.70
C LYS A 267 3.20 5.82 19.89
N LEU A 268 2.85 5.89 18.60
CA LEU A 268 3.18 7.01 17.72
C LEU A 268 2.33 8.25 18.04
N ASP A 269 1.06 8.11 18.39
CA ASP A 269 0.21 9.23 18.83
C ASP A 269 0.69 9.82 20.16
N GLN A 270 1.04 8.94 21.12
CA GLN A 270 1.62 9.36 22.39
C GLN A 270 2.95 10.12 22.18
N ALA A 271 3.85 9.59 21.34
CA ALA A 271 5.08 10.28 20.97
C ALA A 271 4.81 11.61 20.24
N SER A 272 3.78 11.64 19.38
CA SER A 272 3.42 12.85 18.62
C SER A 272 2.92 13.98 19.51
N ALA A 273 2.15 13.64 20.56
CA ALA A 273 1.69 14.59 21.56
C ALA A 273 2.81 15.05 22.52
N GLU A 274 3.81 14.19 22.79
CA GLU A 274 5.00 14.51 23.60
C GLU A 274 5.97 15.45 22.87
N ASP A 275 6.22 15.19 21.59
CA ASP A 275 7.26 15.86 20.79
C ASP A 275 6.75 17.11 20.05
N GLU A 276 5.43 17.34 20.06
CA GLU A 276 4.73 18.33 19.22
C GLU A 276 5.03 18.19 17.70
N GLN A 277 5.29 16.96 17.25
CA GLN A 277 5.51 16.59 15.85
C GLN A 277 4.60 15.41 15.51
N TYR A 278 3.91 15.41 14.36
CA TYR A 278 3.11 14.27 13.96
C TYR A 278 3.97 13.14 13.37
N TYR A 279 3.83 11.92 13.88
CA TYR A 279 4.45 10.72 13.32
C TYR A 279 3.43 9.87 12.55
N MET A 280 3.75 9.60 11.28
CA MET A 280 2.91 8.82 10.37
C MET A 280 3.14 7.30 10.53
N LEU A 281 2.09 6.53 10.32
CA LEU A 281 2.09 5.07 10.28
C LEU A 281 1.47 4.62 8.95
N THR A 282 2.25 3.97 8.10
CA THR A 282 1.81 3.54 6.77
C THR A 282 2.06 2.04 6.59
N ILE A 283 1.50 1.47 5.53
CA ILE A 283 1.77 0.08 5.12
C ILE A 283 2.01 0.00 3.61
N ALA A 284 2.92 -0.89 3.22
CA ALA A 284 2.83 -1.56 1.93
C ALA A 284 1.85 -2.73 2.06
N ALA A 285 0.88 -2.84 1.15
CA ALA A 285 -0.18 -3.85 1.22
C ALA A 285 -0.36 -4.61 -0.09
N PRO A 286 -0.65 -5.92 -0.05
CA PRO A 286 -0.80 -6.73 -1.26
C PRO A 286 -2.02 -6.30 -2.09
N SER A 287 -1.86 -6.33 -3.41
CA SER A 287 -2.95 -6.18 -4.39
C SER A 287 -3.62 -7.52 -4.75
N SER A 288 -2.99 -8.65 -4.43
CA SER A 288 -3.44 -9.98 -4.84
C SER A 288 -4.66 -10.48 -4.04
N ALA A 289 -5.76 -10.76 -4.74
CA ALA A 289 -6.95 -11.39 -4.15
C ALA A 289 -6.69 -12.77 -3.53
N TYR A 290 -5.63 -13.48 -3.96
CA TYR A 290 -5.19 -14.72 -3.32
C TYR A 290 -4.70 -14.44 -1.90
N LEU A 291 -3.77 -13.48 -1.73
CA LEU A 291 -3.24 -13.09 -0.41
C LEU A 291 -4.35 -12.53 0.48
N LEU A 292 -5.15 -11.60 -0.05
CA LEU A 292 -6.22 -10.90 0.68
C LEU A 292 -7.35 -11.84 1.15
N ARG A 293 -7.60 -12.97 0.47
CA ARG A 293 -8.57 -13.99 0.93
C ARG A 293 -8.21 -14.59 2.28
N GLY A 294 -6.92 -14.62 2.61
CA GLY A 294 -6.44 -15.05 3.92
C GLY A 294 -6.33 -13.94 4.97
N MET A 295 -6.75 -12.69 4.66
CA MET A 295 -6.53 -11.50 5.48
C MET A 295 -7.82 -10.90 6.10
N GLU A 296 -8.85 -11.74 6.29
CA GLU A 296 -10.18 -11.35 6.81
C GLU A 296 -10.79 -10.15 6.07
N THR A 297 -11.06 -9.04 6.77
CA THR A 297 -11.49 -7.75 6.21
C THR A 297 -10.44 -6.64 6.33
N PHE A 298 -9.18 -7.02 6.59
CA PHE A 298 -8.06 -6.09 6.75
C PHE A 298 -8.32 -4.97 7.79
N LYS A 299 -8.81 -5.37 8.98
CA LYS A 299 -9.01 -4.50 10.16
C LYS A 299 -7.86 -3.50 10.45
N PRO A 300 -6.57 -3.83 10.23
CA PRO A 300 -5.45 -2.88 10.41
C PRO A 300 -5.54 -1.55 9.65
N LEU A 301 -6.31 -1.47 8.54
CA LEU A 301 -6.42 -0.27 7.70
C LEU A 301 -6.96 0.97 8.45
N ARG A 302 -7.67 0.78 9.57
CA ARG A 302 -8.13 1.90 10.40
C ARG A 302 -7.00 2.63 11.12
N TYR A 303 -5.84 2.01 11.34
CA TYR A 303 -4.75 2.64 12.12
C TYR A 303 -3.73 3.40 11.25
N VAL A 304 -3.71 3.17 9.94
CA VAL A 304 -2.67 3.73 9.06
C VAL A 304 -3.12 5.07 8.49
N ASP A 305 -2.21 6.02 8.40
CA ASP A 305 -2.44 7.31 7.74
C ASP A 305 -2.85 7.09 6.28
N TYR A 306 -2.09 6.27 5.56
CA TYR A 306 -2.44 5.79 4.22
C TYR A 306 -1.89 4.38 3.95
N VAL A 307 -2.42 3.73 2.91
CA VAL A 307 -1.93 2.46 2.35
C VAL A 307 -1.26 2.69 0.99
N ASN A 308 -0.08 2.11 0.82
CA ASN A 308 0.59 1.94 -0.46
C ASN A 308 0.23 0.55 -1.00
N ILE A 309 -0.65 0.47 -2.00
CA ILE A 309 -1.02 -0.83 -2.57
C ILE A 309 0.08 -1.27 -3.53
N MET A 310 0.62 -2.47 -3.36
CA MET A 310 1.61 -3.07 -4.26
C MET A 310 0.89 -3.62 -5.49
N SER A 311 0.35 -2.73 -6.34
CA SER A 311 -0.33 -3.03 -7.60
C SER A 311 0.65 -3.29 -8.76
N TYR A 312 1.75 -3.95 -8.43
CA TYR A 312 2.78 -4.49 -9.31
C TYR A 312 3.14 -5.89 -8.80
N ASP A 313 4.02 -6.61 -9.51
CA ASP A 313 4.28 -8.04 -9.30
C ASP A 313 2.97 -8.87 -9.33
N LEU A 314 2.01 -8.45 -10.18
CA LEU A 314 0.77 -9.20 -10.45
C LEU A 314 1.05 -10.46 -11.27
N HIS A 315 2.01 -10.37 -12.21
CA HIS A 315 2.53 -11.48 -13.01
C HIS A 315 4.06 -11.41 -13.08
N GLY A 316 4.72 -12.55 -13.01
CA GLY A 316 6.17 -12.67 -13.08
C GLY A 316 6.67 -14.12 -13.11
N ALA A 317 7.98 -14.28 -13.28
CA ALA A 317 8.61 -15.58 -13.57
C ALA A 317 8.51 -16.65 -12.45
N TRP A 318 7.91 -16.33 -11.29
CA TRP A 318 7.51 -17.34 -10.31
C TRP A 318 6.39 -18.26 -10.82
N ASN A 319 5.67 -17.91 -11.89
CA ASN A 319 4.71 -18.79 -12.55
C ASN A 319 4.82 -18.75 -14.09
N GLU A 320 4.08 -19.64 -14.77
CA GLU A 320 4.18 -19.82 -16.22
C GLU A 320 3.33 -18.85 -17.05
N PHE A 321 2.52 -17.98 -16.45
CA PHE A 321 1.56 -17.10 -17.14
C PHE A 321 2.21 -15.79 -17.55
N VAL A 322 2.35 -15.57 -18.86
CA VAL A 322 3.06 -14.41 -19.39
C VAL A 322 2.10 -13.23 -19.51
N GLY A 323 2.32 -12.19 -18.71
CA GLY A 323 1.40 -11.05 -18.61
C GLY A 323 2.03 -9.78 -18.04
N PRO A 324 1.27 -8.69 -17.93
CA PRO A 324 1.75 -7.43 -17.39
C PRO A 324 2.08 -7.51 -15.90
N ASN A 325 3.18 -6.87 -15.51
CA ASN A 325 3.60 -6.70 -14.12
C ASN A 325 2.57 -5.89 -13.30
N ALA A 326 1.97 -4.87 -13.91
CA ALA A 326 1.09 -3.89 -13.28
C ALA A 326 -0.03 -3.42 -14.23
N SER A 327 -0.98 -4.29 -14.55
CA SER A 327 -2.21 -3.93 -15.27
C SER A 327 -3.04 -2.92 -14.47
N LEU A 328 -3.60 -1.91 -15.15
CA LEU A 328 -4.57 -0.99 -14.52
C LEU A 328 -5.93 -1.67 -14.37
N TYR A 329 -6.41 -2.33 -15.42
CA TYR A 329 -7.71 -2.98 -15.49
C TYR A 329 -7.61 -4.45 -15.91
N ASP A 330 -8.73 -5.16 -15.77
CA ASP A 330 -8.98 -6.43 -16.42
C ASP A 330 -9.31 -6.25 -17.91
N ASN A 331 -8.93 -7.21 -18.77
CA ASN A 331 -9.38 -7.27 -20.17
C ASN A 331 -10.19 -8.54 -20.52
N GLY A 332 -10.62 -9.30 -19.52
CA GLY A 332 -11.33 -10.58 -19.66
C GLY A 332 -10.45 -11.75 -20.11
N GLU A 333 -9.18 -11.49 -20.44
CA GLU A 333 -8.34 -12.41 -21.18
C GLU A 333 -7.16 -13.01 -20.38
N ASP A 334 -6.97 -12.61 -19.11
CA ASP A 334 -5.89 -13.05 -18.22
C ASP A 334 -5.77 -14.59 -18.17
N ALA A 335 -4.57 -15.08 -18.47
CA ALA A 335 -4.30 -16.51 -18.62
C ALA A 335 -4.41 -17.29 -17.28
N GLU A 336 -4.01 -16.69 -16.16
CA GLU A 336 -4.06 -17.32 -14.84
C GLU A 336 -5.51 -17.39 -14.32
N LEU A 337 -6.27 -16.31 -14.50
CA LEU A 337 -7.68 -16.23 -14.10
C LEU A 337 -8.57 -17.14 -14.96
N LYS A 338 -8.26 -17.27 -16.26
CA LYS A 338 -8.87 -18.27 -17.15
C LYS A 338 -8.54 -19.69 -16.72
N GLN A 339 -7.28 -20.00 -16.45
CA GLN A 339 -6.86 -21.33 -15.99
C GLN A 339 -7.52 -21.73 -14.66
N SER A 340 -7.80 -20.73 -13.82
CA SER A 340 -8.54 -20.88 -12.54
C SER A 340 -10.07 -20.78 -12.68
N ASN A 341 -10.60 -20.71 -13.91
CA ASN A 341 -12.03 -20.64 -14.24
C ASN A 341 -12.80 -19.45 -13.60
N ILE A 342 -12.11 -18.35 -13.27
CA ILE A 342 -12.70 -17.19 -12.55
C ILE A 342 -13.80 -16.53 -13.39
N TYR A 343 -13.51 -16.17 -14.64
CA TYR A 343 -14.46 -15.50 -15.53
C TYR A 343 -15.73 -16.31 -15.82
N SER A 344 -15.61 -17.64 -15.90
CA SER A 344 -16.72 -18.55 -16.25
C SER A 344 -17.56 -18.99 -15.05
N THR A 345 -17.05 -18.83 -13.82
CA THR A 345 -17.75 -19.26 -12.61
C THR A 345 -18.77 -18.18 -12.21
N PRO A 346 -20.10 -18.45 -12.29
CA PRO A 346 -21.12 -17.40 -12.21
C PRO A 346 -21.09 -16.56 -10.93
N GLU A 347 -20.58 -17.14 -9.85
CA GLU A 347 -20.43 -16.55 -8.52
C GLU A 347 -19.46 -15.35 -8.50
N TYR A 348 -18.41 -15.38 -9.31
CA TYR A 348 -17.46 -14.27 -9.47
C TYR A 348 -18.01 -13.14 -10.37
N GLY A 349 -19.13 -13.37 -11.06
CA GLY A 349 -19.79 -12.37 -11.90
C GLY A 349 -19.04 -11.96 -13.17
N GLY A 350 -17.91 -12.59 -13.47
CA GLY A 350 -16.99 -12.18 -14.54
C GLY A 350 -15.92 -11.17 -14.08
N ILE A 351 -15.79 -10.90 -12.78
CA ILE A 351 -14.81 -9.95 -12.24
C ILE A 351 -13.41 -10.60 -12.22
N GLY A 352 -12.47 -10.04 -13.00
CA GLY A 352 -11.05 -10.35 -12.93
C GLY A 352 -10.33 -9.44 -11.94
N TYR A 353 -9.44 -10.01 -11.11
CA TYR A 353 -8.89 -9.35 -9.92
C TYR A 353 -7.38 -9.07 -9.94
N LEU A 354 -6.63 -9.55 -10.96
CA LEU A 354 -5.20 -9.26 -11.11
C LEU A 354 -5.02 -7.94 -11.86
N ASN A 355 -5.40 -6.83 -11.21
CA ASN A 355 -5.26 -5.47 -11.73
C ASN A 355 -5.37 -4.42 -10.61
N THR A 356 -4.84 -3.23 -10.89
CA THR A 356 -4.78 -2.08 -9.98
C THR A 356 -6.18 -1.60 -9.55
N ASP A 357 -7.14 -1.52 -10.47
CA ASP A 357 -8.48 -1.01 -10.17
C ASP A 357 -9.25 -1.92 -9.20
N TRP A 358 -9.20 -3.24 -9.40
CA TRP A 358 -9.78 -4.20 -8.44
C TRP A 358 -9.17 -4.03 -7.05
N ALA A 359 -7.85 -3.85 -6.96
CA ALA A 359 -7.16 -3.65 -5.69
C ALA A 359 -7.57 -2.32 -5.02
N TYR A 360 -7.60 -1.21 -5.76
CA TYR A 360 -8.12 0.07 -5.25
C TYR A 360 -9.53 -0.10 -4.66
N HIS A 361 -10.44 -0.72 -5.40
CA HIS A 361 -11.81 -0.96 -4.95
C HIS A 361 -11.88 -1.88 -3.73
N TYR A 362 -10.98 -2.86 -3.59
CA TYR A 362 -10.87 -3.66 -2.37
C TYR A 362 -10.60 -2.77 -1.13
N PHE A 363 -9.62 -1.85 -1.19
CA PHE A 363 -9.25 -1.00 -0.06
C PHE A 363 -10.29 0.09 0.25
N ARG A 364 -11.08 0.51 -0.75
CA ARG A 364 -12.21 1.45 -0.54
C ARG A 364 -13.26 0.96 0.46
N GLY A 365 -13.37 -0.36 0.68
CA GLY A 365 -14.24 -0.94 1.70
C GLY A 365 -14.00 -0.42 3.13
N ALA A 366 -12.76 -0.05 3.46
CA ALA A 366 -12.34 0.38 4.80
C ALA A 366 -11.75 1.80 4.89
N MET A 367 -11.42 2.44 3.76
CA MET A 367 -10.69 3.71 3.72
C MET A 367 -11.24 4.65 2.63
N GLU A 368 -11.21 5.95 2.87
CA GLU A 368 -11.41 6.98 1.82
C GLU A 368 -10.37 6.82 0.70
N ALA A 369 -10.72 7.24 -0.53
CA ALA A 369 -9.80 7.19 -1.67
C ALA A 369 -8.51 7.97 -1.41
N GLY A 370 -8.61 9.10 -0.70
CA GLY A 370 -7.50 9.95 -0.25
C GLY A 370 -6.45 9.29 0.65
N ARG A 371 -6.76 8.15 1.27
CA ARG A 371 -5.83 7.37 2.11
C ARG A 371 -5.30 6.12 1.39
N ILE A 372 -5.54 6.00 0.08
CA ILE A 372 -5.02 4.92 -0.78
C ILE A 372 -4.06 5.52 -1.80
N ASN A 373 -2.91 4.89 -2.03
CA ASN A 373 -1.99 5.24 -3.10
C ASN A 373 -1.70 4.00 -3.95
N ILE A 374 -1.80 4.10 -5.29
CA ILE A 374 -1.51 2.96 -6.19
C ILE A 374 0.00 2.78 -6.39
N GLY A 375 0.46 1.54 -6.46
CA GLY A 375 1.85 1.19 -6.76
C GLY A 375 2.09 1.05 -8.26
N VAL A 376 3.19 1.63 -8.77
CA VAL A 376 3.67 1.41 -10.15
C VAL A 376 5.14 0.96 -10.17
N PRO A 377 5.54 0.04 -11.05
CA PRO A 377 6.89 -0.49 -11.08
C PRO A 377 7.79 0.34 -12.01
N TYR A 378 8.94 0.80 -11.53
CA TYR A 378 10.02 1.38 -12.35
C TYR A 378 11.03 0.31 -12.80
N TYR A 379 10.56 -0.93 -12.91
CA TYR A 379 11.32 -2.11 -13.31
C TYR A 379 10.45 -3.08 -14.14
N THR A 380 11.12 -3.98 -14.85
CA THR A 380 10.47 -5.03 -15.64
C THR A 380 10.32 -6.35 -14.88
N ARG A 381 9.35 -7.17 -15.27
CA ARG A 381 9.34 -8.62 -15.05
C ARG A 381 9.26 -9.31 -16.41
N GLY A 382 9.82 -10.50 -16.55
CA GLY A 382 9.86 -11.12 -17.88
C GLY A 382 10.27 -12.59 -17.97
N TRP A 383 9.93 -13.18 -19.10
CA TRP A 383 10.10 -14.60 -19.42
C TRP A 383 10.82 -14.76 -20.77
N LYS A 384 11.52 -15.89 -20.93
CA LYS A 384 12.08 -16.37 -22.20
C LYS A 384 11.36 -17.65 -22.65
N ASN A 385 11.63 -18.11 -23.86
CA ASN A 385 11.00 -19.30 -24.45
C ASN A 385 9.45 -19.26 -24.44
N VAL A 386 8.88 -18.06 -24.53
CA VAL A 386 7.43 -17.82 -24.49
C VAL A 386 6.73 -18.48 -25.69
N SER A 387 5.63 -19.17 -25.40
CA SER A 387 4.82 -19.90 -26.38
C SER A 387 3.34 -19.49 -26.30
N GLY A 388 2.65 -19.46 -27.44
CA GLY A 388 1.28 -18.95 -27.51
C GLY A 388 1.19 -17.43 -27.30
N GLY A 389 -0.01 -16.96 -26.93
CA GLY A 389 -0.29 -15.54 -26.75
C GLY A 389 -0.29 -14.72 -28.05
N VAL A 390 -0.36 -13.39 -27.92
CA VAL A 390 -0.21 -12.42 -29.02
C VAL A 390 0.98 -11.53 -28.69
N ASN A 391 2.08 -11.66 -29.45
CA ASN A 391 3.37 -11.03 -29.13
C ASN A 391 3.82 -11.32 -27.68
N GLY A 392 3.59 -12.56 -27.23
CA GLY A 392 3.87 -13.05 -25.87
C GLY A 392 2.78 -12.78 -24.83
N LEU A 393 1.95 -11.74 -24.99
CA LEU A 393 0.87 -11.45 -24.04
C LEU A 393 -0.13 -12.61 -23.95
N TRP A 394 -0.40 -13.06 -22.72
CA TRP A 394 -1.23 -14.23 -22.40
C TRP A 394 -0.72 -15.54 -23.02
N GLY A 395 0.59 -15.62 -23.26
CA GLY A 395 1.31 -16.86 -23.54
C GLY A 395 1.65 -17.65 -22.28
N SER A 396 2.38 -18.77 -22.49
CA SER A 396 2.97 -19.58 -21.43
C SER A 396 4.47 -19.74 -21.65
N ALA A 397 5.24 -19.58 -20.57
CA ALA A 397 6.68 -19.80 -20.51
C ALA A 397 6.99 -20.64 -19.26
N LYS A 398 6.84 -21.96 -19.37
CA LYS A 398 6.96 -22.89 -18.23
C LYS A 398 8.41 -23.39 -18.06
N SER A 399 8.90 -23.39 -16.82
CA SER A 399 10.18 -24.03 -16.45
C SER A 399 9.97 -25.23 -15.52
N SER A 400 10.99 -26.09 -15.46
CA SER A 400 11.17 -27.14 -14.44
C SER A 400 12.40 -26.89 -13.54
N ASP A 401 13.20 -25.87 -13.86
CA ASP A 401 14.32 -25.40 -13.07
C ASP A 401 13.84 -24.16 -12.32
N CYS A 402 13.53 -24.35 -11.03
CA CYS A 402 12.78 -23.39 -10.24
C CYS A 402 13.60 -22.84 -9.06
N PRO A 403 13.48 -21.54 -8.74
CA PRO A 403 14.06 -20.96 -7.54
C PRO A 403 13.66 -21.70 -6.26
N GLN A 404 14.49 -21.60 -5.23
CA GLN A 404 14.34 -22.30 -3.95
C GLN A 404 12.92 -22.16 -3.38
N GLY A 405 12.32 -23.31 -3.07
CA GLY A 405 10.96 -23.42 -2.53
C GLY A 405 9.85 -23.60 -3.58
N LEU A 406 10.03 -23.11 -4.81
CA LEU A 406 9.02 -23.25 -5.86
C LEU A 406 9.08 -24.66 -6.48
N THR A 407 7.92 -25.30 -6.63
CA THR A 407 7.76 -26.62 -7.29
C THR A 407 7.27 -26.52 -8.74
N LYS A 408 6.86 -25.32 -9.15
CA LYS A 408 6.49 -24.91 -10.50
C LYS A 408 6.90 -23.45 -10.64
N CYS A 409 7.34 -23.06 -11.83
CA CYS A 409 7.86 -21.73 -12.09
C CYS A 409 7.73 -21.38 -13.58
N GLY A 410 7.90 -20.10 -13.89
CA GLY A 410 8.11 -19.64 -15.25
C GLY A 410 9.56 -19.81 -15.68
N ASP A 411 9.80 -19.78 -16.99
CA ASP A 411 11.15 -19.68 -17.55
C ASP A 411 11.56 -18.21 -17.63
N GLY A 412 12.04 -17.65 -16.52
CA GLY A 412 12.40 -16.24 -16.40
C GLY A 412 13.49 -15.83 -17.39
N ALA A 413 13.41 -14.60 -17.91
CA ALA A 413 14.43 -14.08 -18.80
C ALA A 413 15.75 -13.83 -18.05
N VAL A 414 16.89 -13.91 -18.76
CA VAL A 414 18.26 -13.94 -18.19
C VAL A 414 19.25 -13.07 -19.00
N GLY A 415 20.42 -12.80 -18.43
CA GLY A 415 21.52 -12.05 -19.03
C GLY A 415 21.12 -10.60 -19.33
N ILE A 416 21.21 -10.19 -20.60
CA ILE A 416 20.82 -8.84 -21.04
C ILE A 416 19.33 -8.54 -20.84
N ASP A 417 18.50 -9.56 -20.60
CA ASP A 417 17.08 -9.38 -20.28
C ASP A 417 16.82 -9.30 -18.76
N ASN A 418 17.84 -9.28 -17.91
CA ASN A 418 17.71 -9.49 -16.46
C ASN A 418 18.90 -8.86 -15.69
N ILE A 419 19.25 -7.61 -15.97
CA ILE A 419 20.46 -6.98 -15.40
C ILE A 419 20.34 -6.62 -13.90
N TRP A 420 19.12 -6.60 -13.36
CA TRP A 420 18.85 -6.44 -11.93
C TRP A 420 18.43 -7.79 -11.31
N HIS A 421 19.17 -8.85 -11.64
CA HIS A 421 18.97 -10.16 -11.04
C HIS A 421 19.49 -10.24 -9.61
N ASP A 422 18.77 -11.01 -8.79
CA ASP A 422 19.33 -11.61 -7.58
C ASP A 422 20.20 -12.82 -7.96
N GLN A 423 20.98 -13.30 -6.99
CA GLN A 423 21.82 -14.49 -7.13
C GLN A 423 21.36 -15.60 -6.18
N ASP A 424 21.54 -16.85 -6.58
CA ASP A 424 21.36 -18.01 -5.69
C ASP A 424 22.52 -18.15 -4.69
N GLU A 425 22.42 -19.10 -3.76
CA GLU A 425 23.46 -19.42 -2.78
C GLU A 425 24.80 -19.87 -3.41
N GLN A 426 24.85 -20.15 -4.71
CA GLN A 426 26.05 -20.51 -5.47
C GLN A 426 26.60 -19.34 -6.29
N GLY A 427 25.94 -18.18 -6.29
CA GLY A 427 26.30 -16.99 -7.06
C GLY A 427 25.83 -16.99 -8.52
N ASN A 428 24.92 -17.91 -8.90
CA ASN A 428 24.33 -17.92 -10.24
C ASN A 428 23.18 -16.92 -10.34
N GLU A 429 22.99 -16.35 -11.53
CA GLU A 429 21.85 -15.51 -11.86
C GLU A 429 20.50 -16.22 -11.67
N LEU A 430 19.57 -15.59 -10.94
CA LEU A 430 18.16 -16.00 -10.90
C LEU A 430 17.38 -15.32 -12.02
N GLY A 431 16.81 -16.12 -12.93
CA GLY A 431 16.01 -15.63 -14.07
C GLY A 431 14.68 -15.04 -13.63
N ALA A 432 14.49 -13.73 -13.83
CA ALA A 432 13.27 -13.01 -13.46
C ALA A 432 12.78 -12.00 -14.52
N GLY A 433 13.60 -11.75 -15.56
CA GLY A 433 13.39 -10.64 -16.48
C GLY A 433 13.41 -9.26 -15.81
N ALA A 434 14.20 -9.10 -14.74
CA ALA A 434 14.29 -7.93 -13.89
C ALA A 434 15.30 -6.91 -14.45
N ASN A 435 14.81 -5.75 -14.86
CA ASN A 435 15.62 -4.65 -15.39
C ASN A 435 15.07 -3.30 -14.90
N PRO A 436 15.91 -2.27 -14.78
CA PRO A 436 15.43 -0.90 -14.69
C PRO A 436 14.79 -0.45 -15.99
N MET A 437 13.87 0.52 -15.91
CA MET A 437 13.21 1.04 -17.11
C MET A 437 14.15 1.78 -18.07
N TRP A 438 15.26 2.38 -17.61
CA TRP A 438 16.28 2.90 -18.54
C TRP A 438 16.91 1.81 -19.41
N HIS A 439 17.13 0.61 -18.88
CA HIS A 439 17.66 -0.49 -19.69
C HIS A 439 16.61 -1.03 -20.66
N ALA A 440 15.35 -1.16 -20.23
CA ALA A 440 14.26 -1.53 -21.13
C ALA A 440 14.10 -0.53 -22.30
N LYS A 441 14.19 0.79 -22.04
CA LYS A 441 14.20 1.80 -23.11
C LYS A 441 15.43 1.69 -24.03
N ASN A 442 16.61 1.32 -23.52
CA ASN A 442 17.77 1.01 -24.37
C ASN A 442 17.54 -0.23 -25.25
N LEU A 443 16.96 -1.31 -24.70
CA LEU A 443 16.58 -2.50 -25.47
C LEU A 443 15.59 -2.15 -26.59
N GLU A 444 14.55 -1.35 -26.29
CA GLU A 444 13.58 -0.83 -27.26
C GLU A 444 14.25 -0.08 -28.44
N LYS A 445 15.29 0.71 -28.16
CA LYS A 445 16.04 1.46 -29.19
C LYS A 445 17.15 0.64 -29.86
N GLY A 446 17.35 -0.63 -29.49
CA GLY A 446 18.46 -1.45 -29.99
C GLY A 446 19.85 -0.97 -29.52
N ILE A 447 19.91 -0.30 -28.37
CA ILE A 447 21.13 0.22 -27.76
C ILE A 447 21.68 -0.82 -26.78
N ALA A 448 22.88 -1.30 -27.04
CA ALA A 448 23.66 -2.03 -26.04
C ALA A 448 24.28 -1.00 -25.08
N GLY A 449 23.79 -0.95 -23.85
CA GLY A 449 24.20 0.05 -22.86
C GLY A 449 25.69 -0.01 -22.52
N SER A 450 26.31 1.15 -22.32
CA SER A 450 27.73 1.27 -21.96
C SER A 450 28.07 0.59 -20.63
N TYR A 451 27.06 0.40 -19.78
CA TYR A 451 27.13 -0.29 -18.50
C TYR A 451 27.17 -1.82 -18.60
N LEU A 452 26.95 -2.45 -19.76
CA LEU A 452 26.79 -3.92 -19.82
C LEU A 452 28.01 -4.72 -19.32
N GLU A 453 29.23 -4.22 -19.50
CA GLU A 453 30.45 -4.88 -19.01
C GLU A 453 30.46 -5.04 -17.47
N ARG A 454 29.73 -4.17 -16.74
CA ARG A 454 29.51 -4.27 -15.30
C ARG A 454 28.90 -5.62 -14.88
N TYR A 455 28.01 -6.13 -15.73
CA TYR A 455 27.22 -7.34 -15.53
C TYR A 455 27.85 -8.56 -16.21
N GLY A 456 29.09 -8.45 -16.71
CA GLY A 456 29.73 -9.51 -17.51
C GLY A 456 29.12 -9.68 -18.91
N LEU A 457 28.34 -8.70 -19.38
CA LEU A 457 27.65 -8.72 -20.67
C LEU A 457 28.35 -7.83 -21.69
N SER A 458 27.98 -8.00 -22.96
CA SER A 458 28.58 -7.31 -24.09
C SER A 458 27.53 -6.88 -25.12
N LYS A 459 27.96 -6.09 -26.12
CA LYS A 459 27.13 -5.76 -27.29
C LYS A 459 26.70 -7.00 -28.10
N ALA A 460 27.40 -8.13 -27.99
CA ALA A 460 27.05 -9.36 -28.71
C ALA A 460 25.84 -10.11 -28.08
N ASP A 461 25.43 -9.73 -26.87
CA ASP A 461 24.30 -10.34 -26.16
C ASP A 461 22.95 -9.74 -26.57
N LEU A 462 22.96 -8.52 -27.14
CA LEU A 462 21.81 -7.91 -27.78
C LEU A 462 21.51 -8.60 -29.11
N LYS A 463 20.44 -9.40 -29.14
CA LYS A 463 20.01 -10.21 -30.30
C LYS A 463 18.52 -9.99 -30.57
N GLY A 464 18.10 -10.13 -31.83
CA GLY A 464 16.75 -9.78 -32.26
C GLY A 464 16.43 -8.29 -32.13
N SER A 465 15.14 -7.97 -32.07
CA SER A 465 14.60 -6.63 -31.90
C SER A 465 13.54 -6.63 -30.82
N TYR A 466 13.61 -5.71 -29.87
CA TYR A 466 12.65 -5.56 -28.77
C TYR A 466 11.57 -4.58 -29.22
N THR A 467 10.45 -5.11 -29.70
CA THR A 467 9.34 -4.31 -30.23
C THR A 467 8.43 -3.90 -29.08
N ARG A 468 8.24 -2.59 -28.88
CA ARG A 468 7.25 -2.08 -27.93
C ARG A 468 5.84 -2.39 -28.43
N HIS A 469 5.03 -2.94 -27.54
CA HIS A 469 3.60 -3.09 -27.67
C HIS A 469 2.90 -2.42 -26.48
N TYR A 470 1.62 -2.12 -26.64
CA TYR A 470 0.76 -1.54 -25.60
C TYR A 470 -0.65 -2.11 -25.76
N ASP A 471 -1.25 -2.56 -24.66
CA ASP A 471 -2.66 -2.95 -24.61
C ASP A 471 -3.43 -1.86 -23.87
N SER A 472 -4.33 -1.17 -24.58
CA SER A 472 -5.10 -0.05 -24.05
C SER A 472 -6.25 -0.46 -23.14
N ALA A 473 -6.66 -1.73 -23.13
CA ALA A 473 -7.63 -2.24 -22.16
C ALA A 473 -6.95 -2.54 -20.82
N LEU A 474 -5.69 -3.01 -20.84
CA LEU A 474 -4.87 -3.25 -19.64
C LEU A 474 -4.14 -1.98 -19.15
N ALA A 475 -4.00 -0.97 -20.01
CA ALA A 475 -3.10 0.18 -19.86
C ALA A 475 -1.64 -0.23 -19.57
N ALA A 476 -1.14 -1.22 -20.32
CA ALA A 476 0.12 -1.90 -20.04
C ALA A 476 1.04 -1.97 -21.29
N PRO A 477 2.29 -1.49 -21.21
CA PRO A 477 3.31 -1.66 -22.24
C PRO A 477 4.17 -2.90 -21.98
N TRP A 478 4.71 -3.49 -23.06
CA TRP A 478 5.74 -4.52 -22.96
C TRP A 478 6.68 -4.49 -24.17
N LEU A 479 7.83 -5.16 -24.03
CA LEU A 479 8.73 -5.47 -25.13
C LEU A 479 8.57 -6.93 -25.53
N TRP A 480 8.33 -7.17 -26.82
CA TRP A 480 8.39 -8.51 -27.43
C TRP A 480 9.64 -8.64 -28.31
N ASN A 481 10.45 -9.66 -28.03
CA ASN A 481 11.55 -10.07 -28.89
C ASN A 481 11.23 -11.42 -29.53
N ASP A 482 10.81 -11.40 -30.79
CA ASP A 482 10.35 -12.61 -31.48
C ASP A 482 11.47 -13.63 -31.73
N GLU A 483 12.71 -13.18 -31.96
CA GLU A 483 13.84 -14.09 -32.18
C GLU A 483 14.17 -14.89 -30.91
N LYS A 484 14.20 -14.22 -29.76
CA LYS A 484 14.49 -14.83 -28.45
C LYS A 484 13.26 -15.48 -27.80
N LYS A 485 12.06 -15.20 -28.31
CA LYS A 485 10.77 -15.45 -27.65
C LYS A 485 10.76 -14.95 -26.21
N VAL A 486 11.20 -13.68 -26.05
CA VAL A 486 11.29 -12.99 -24.76
C VAL A 486 10.20 -11.93 -24.66
N PHE A 487 9.49 -11.94 -23.52
CA PHE A 487 8.52 -10.94 -23.11
C PHE A 487 9.07 -10.22 -21.88
N LEU A 488 9.18 -8.89 -21.92
CA LEU A 488 9.46 -8.05 -20.77
C LEU A 488 8.28 -7.10 -20.56
N SER A 489 7.52 -7.26 -19.48
CA SER A 489 6.56 -6.23 -19.07
C SER A 489 7.32 -4.97 -18.70
N THR A 490 6.84 -3.82 -19.15
CA THR A 490 7.47 -2.50 -18.91
C THR A 490 6.47 -1.55 -18.28
N GLU A 491 6.96 -0.39 -17.84
CA GLU A 491 6.13 0.75 -17.42
C GLU A 491 6.76 2.01 -18.02
N ASP A 492 5.98 2.82 -18.75
CA ASP A 492 6.54 4.01 -19.40
C ASP A 492 5.58 5.20 -19.47
N GLU A 493 5.94 6.25 -20.22
CA GLU A 493 5.23 7.53 -20.17
C GLU A 493 3.73 7.37 -20.48
N GLU A 494 3.36 6.50 -21.43
CA GLU A 494 1.96 6.28 -21.84
C GLU A 494 1.12 5.59 -20.75
N SER A 495 1.68 4.59 -20.08
CA SER A 495 0.98 3.89 -18.98
C SER A 495 0.95 4.74 -17.71
N ILE A 496 2.03 5.46 -17.42
CA ILE A 496 2.13 6.37 -16.28
C ILE A 496 1.15 7.56 -16.42
N GLU A 497 1.02 8.16 -17.61
CA GLU A 497 0.00 9.19 -17.85
C GLU A 497 -1.42 8.64 -17.67
N THR A 498 -1.70 7.45 -18.20
CA THR A 498 -3.02 6.81 -18.07
C THR A 498 -3.37 6.49 -16.61
N LYS A 499 -2.39 6.00 -15.83
CA LYS A 499 -2.55 5.72 -14.39
C LYS A 499 -2.63 6.99 -13.55
N ALA A 500 -1.96 8.07 -13.95
CA ALA A 500 -2.12 9.37 -13.32
C ALA A 500 -3.53 9.93 -13.50
N ASP A 501 -4.09 9.85 -14.72
CA ASP A 501 -5.45 10.29 -15.00
C ASP A 501 -6.46 9.47 -14.18
N TYR A 502 -6.30 8.15 -14.09
CA TYR A 502 -7.09 7.30 -13.18
C TYR A 502 -7.05 7.76 -11.72
N VAL A 503 -5.86 8.09 -11.19
CA VAL A 503 -5.68 8.58 -9.81
C VAL A 503 -6.36 9.93 -9.59
N ILE A 504 -6.39 10.80 -10.60
CA ILE A 504 -7.10 12.07 -10.54
C ILE A 504 -8.62 11.83 -10.57
N GLU A 505 -9.12 11.07 -11.55
CA GLU A 505 -10.54 10.80 -11.77
C GLU A 505 -11.22 10.06 -10.61
N LYS A 506 -10.53 9.09 -9.99
CA LYS A 506 -11.03 8.35 -8.83
C LYS A 506 -10.85 9.10 -7.49
N GLY A 507 -10.19 10.26 -7.48
CA GLY A 507 -9.88 11.00 -6.25
C GLY A 507 -8.96 10.23 -5.30
N ILE A 508 -8.08 9.38 -5.83
CA ILE A 508 -7.12 8.57 -5.07
C ILE A 508 -6.06 9.47 -4.42
N GLY A 509 -5.53 9.08 -3.26
CA GLY A 509 -4.52 9.86 -2.51
C GLY A 509 -3.23 10.12 -3.28
N GLY A 510 -2.77 9.16 -4.10
CA GLY A 510 -1.64 9.37 -5.01
C GLY A 510 -1.03 8.09 -5.59
N VAL A 511 0.27 8.15 -5.90
CA VAL A 511 1.07 7.08 -6.48
C VAL A 511 2.33 6.83 -5.64
N MET A 512 2.59 5.55 -5.44
CA MET A 512 3.83 4.99 -4.92
C MET A 512 4.57 4.27 -6.04
N PHE A 513 5.91 4.27 -6.01
CA PHE A 513 6.70 3.52 -6.99
C PHE A 513 7.96 2.87 -6.43
N TRP A 514 8.20 1.67 -6.94
CA TRP A 514 9.36 0.82 -6.64
C TRP A 514 10.23 0.68 -7.90
N ASP A 515 11.52 1.02 -7.94
CA ASP A 515 12.25 1.89 -7.01
C ASP A 515 12.82 3.11 -7.76
N LEU A 516 13.14 4.17 -7.02
CA LEU A 516 13.58 5.46 -7.54
C LEU A 516 14.74 5.40 -8.56
N SER A 517 15.62 4.39 -8.46
CA SER A 517 16.76 4.23 -9.37
C SER A 517 16.41 3.60 -10.74
N GLY A 518 15.18 3.10 -10.89
CA GLY A 518 14.69 2.48 -12.13
C GLY A 518 14.18 3.48 -13.16
N ASP A 519 13.79 4.68 -12.71
CA ASP A 519 13.39 5.80 -13.56
C ASP A 519 14.55 6.29 -14.44
N TYR A 520 14.24 6.91 -15.57
CA TYR A 520 15.18 7.12 -16.67
C TYR A 520 15.24 8.56 -17.17
N ASP A 521 16.35 8.88 -17.84
CA ASP A 521 16.53 10.07 -18.68
C ASP A 521 17.37 9.70 -19.90
N TRP A 522 17.18 10.43 -20.99
CA TRP A 522 18.01 10.31 -22.20
C TRP A 522 19.28 11.16 -22.06
N TYR A 523 20.45 10.55 -22.27
CA TYR A 523 21.74 11.21 -22.21
C TYR A 523 22.43 11.20 -23.58
N PRO A 524 22.34 12.28 -24.39
CA PRO A 524 22.88 12.29 -25.75
C PRO A 524 24.41 12.17 -25.83
N ASP A 525 25.12 12.57 -24.77
CA ASP A 525 26.59 12.60 -24.72
C ASP A 525 27.22 11.28 -24.19
N ARG A 526 26.41 10.23 -23.98
CA ARG A 526 26.88 8.89 -23.55
C ARG A 526 26.90 7.91 -24.71
N ASN A 527 27.70 6.84 -24.61
CA ASN A 527 27.70 5.70 -25.56
C ASN A 527 27.82 6.10 -27.05
N ASP A 528 28.67 7.10 -27.33
CA ASP A 528 28.96 7.75 -28.62
C ASP A 528 27.78 8.42 -29.38
N ASN A 529 26.54 7.96 -29.22
CA ASN A 529 25.34 8.46 -29.93
C ASN A 529 24.11 8.61 -29.01
N GLY A 530 24.33 8.55 -27.71
CA GLY A 530 23.32 8.63 -26.66
C GLY A 530 22.82 7.28 -26.15
N GLU A 531 22.44 7.25 -24.88
CA GLU A 531 21.73 6.12 -24.26
C GLU A 531 20.81 6.63 -23.14
N TYR A 532 19.83 5.81 -22.75
CA TYR A 532 19.09 5.99 -21.51
C TYR A 532 19.94 5.53 -20.31
N GLY A 533 19.75 6.19 -19.17
CA GLY A 533 20.26 5.76 -17.87
C GLY A 533 19.39 6.30 -16.75
N ILE A 534 19.75 6.01 -15.50
CA ILE A 534 19.12 6.55 -14.28
C ILE A 534 18.74 8.03 -14.47
N GLY A 535 17.47 8.37 -14.21
CA GLY A 535 16.93 9.71 -14.36
C GLY A 535 15.64 9.92 -13.57
N SER A 536 14.72 10.74 -14.09
CA SER A 536 13.46 11.08 -13.42
C SER A 536 12.28 11.36 -14.38
N THR A 537 12.24 10.73 -15.56
CA THR A 537 11.18 10.97 -16.55
C THR A 537 9.80 10.62 -16.03
N LEU A 538 9.60 9.41 -15.52
CA LEU A 538 8.30 8.95 -15.03
C LEU A 538 7.85 9.75 -13.80
N THR A 539 8.79 10.05 -12.90
CA THR A 539 8.55 10.89 -11.71
C THR A 539 8.08 12.29 -12.12
N ARG A 540 8.69 12.89 -13.15
CA ARG A 540 8.28 14.21 -13.67
C ARG A 540 6.93 14.16 -14.37
N THR A 541 6.66 13.11 -15.14
CA THR A 541 5.36 12.91 -15.80
C THR A 541 4.22 12.87 -14.78
N LEU A 542 4.37 12.09 -13.70
CA LEU A 542 3.42 12.08 -12.59
C LEU A 542 3.32 13.45 -11.91
N TYR A 543 4.45 14.08 -11.57
CA TYR A 543 4.47 15.39 -10.93
C TYR A 543 3.69 16.45 -11.74
N HIS A 544 3.89 16.49 -13.06
CA HIS A 544 3.20 17.44 -13.93
C HIS A 544 1.69 17.17 -14.09
N LYS A 545 1.23 15.94 -13.88
CA LYS A 545 -0.21 15.62 -13.77
C LYS A 545 -0.78 16.04 -12.41
N PHE A 546 0.01 15.92 -11.34
CA PHE A 546 -0.45 16.04 -9.96
C PHE A 546 -0.31 17.42 -9.32
N ALA A 547 0.54 18.31 -9.85
CA ALA A 547 0.66 19.69 -9.41
C ALA A 547 -0.50 20.60 -9.88
N ASP A 548 -1.28 20.16 -10.88
CA ASP A 548 -2.47 20.85 -11.41
C ASP A 548 -3.77 20.04 -11.15
N ALA A 549 -3.73 19.02 -10.29
CA ALA A 549 -4.88 18.15 -10.01
C ALA A 549 -5.89 18.80 -9.04
N THR A 550 -7.17 18.41 -9.10
CA THR A 550 -8.13 18.77 -8.04
C THR A 550 -7.84 17.96 -6.78
N PRO A 551 -8.04 18.48 -5.55
CA PRO A 551 -7.84 17.73 -4.31
C PRO A 551 -8.49 16.34 -4.29
N TYR A 552 -7.87 15.39 -3.59
CA TYR A 552 -8.35 14.00 -3.52
C TYR A 552 -9.66 13.87 -2.71
N ASP A 553 -10.36 12.73 -2.86
CA ASP A 553 -11.62 12.48 -2.16
C ASP A 553 -11.38 12.00 -0.72
N ASN A 554 -11.85 12.77 0.23
CA ASN A 554 -11.66 12.64 1.68
C ASN A 554 -12.91 12.11 2.39
N ARG A 555 -13.62 11.17 1.75
CA ARG A 555 -14.88 10.60 2.23
C ARG A 555 -14.83 9.08 2.17
N LEU A 556 -15.28 8.42 3.24
CA LEU A 556 -15.38 6.96 3.26
C LEU A 556 -16.52 6.50 2.33
N SER A 557 -17.69 7.15 2.39
CA SER A 557 -18.86 6.86 1.54
C SER A 557 -19.43 8.11 0.85
N THR A 558 -20.20 7.88 -0.21
CA THR A 558 -20.82 8.93 -1.04
C THR A 558 -22.14 9.46 -0.46
N SER A 559 -22.70 8.81 0.56
CA SER A 559 -23.95 9.18 1.22
C SER A 559 -23.71 9.73 2.64
N PRO A 560 -24.53 10.68 3.13
CA PRO A 560 -24.43 11.15 4.51
C PRO A 560 -25.04 10.13 5.49
N LEU A 561 -24.36 9.90 6.62
CA LEU A 561 -24.91 9.11 7.72
C LEU A 561 -26.10 9.82 8.41
N PRO A 562 -27.06 9.07 9.00
CA PRO A 562 -28.08 9.64 9.88
C PRO A 562 -27.46 10.36 11.08
N GLY A 563 -27.98 11.55 11.40
CA GLY A 563 -27.48 12.38 12.51
C GLY A 563 -27.77 11.86 13.92
N GLU A 564 -28.62 10.84 14.06
CA GLU A 564 -28.78 10.09 15.32
C GLU A 564 -28.00 8.77 15.24
N SER A 565 -27.21 8.47 16.28
CA SER A 565 -26.37 7.28 16.36
C SER A 565 -26.73 6.37 17.54
N LEU A 566 -26.62 5.05 17.33
CA LEU A 566 -26.72 4.05 18.38
C LEU A 566 -25.35 3.43 18.68
N ASP A 567 -25.14 3.05 19.93
CA ASP A 567 -23.97 2.28 20.37
C ASP A 567 -24.19 0.80 20.04
N ILE A 568 -23.79 0.40 18.84
CA ILE A 568 -23.90 -0.97 18.35
C ILE A 568 -22.56 -1.32 17.73
N ASN A 569 -21.95 -2.41 18.19
CA ASN A 569 -20.71 -2.92 17.63
C ASN A 569 -21.01 -4.04 16.64
N ILE A 570 -20.49 -3.95 15.42
CA ILE A 570 -20.51 -5.04 14.44
C ILE A 570 -19.08 -5.54 14.21
N GLU A 571 -18.90 -6.85 14.23
CA GLU A 571 -17.62 -7.53 14.00
C GLU A 571 -17.78 -8.66 12.99
N PHE A 572 -16.82 -8.79 12.08
CA PHE A 572 -16.71 -9.95 11.19
C PHE A 572 -15.72 -10.94 11.81
N THR A 573 -16.18 -12.17 12.07
CA THR A 573 -15.45 -13.22 12.80
C THR A 573 -15.60 -14.59 12.12
N ASP A 574 -14.94 -15.59 12.70
CA ASP A 574 -15.04 -17.01 12.33
C ASP A 574 -14.61 -17.31 10.88
N TYR A 575 -13.67 -16.53 10.35
CA TYR A 575 -13.02 -16.80 9.06
C TYR A 575 -12.27 -18.15 9.10
N PRO A 576 -12.47 -19.04 8.11
CA PRO A 576 -11.58 -20.17 7.88
C PRO A 576 -10.15 -19.73 7.55
N LEU A 577 -9.20 -20.68 7.60
CA LEU A 577 -7.90 -20.46 6.94
C LEU A 577 -8.12 -20.15 5.45
N GLY A 578 -7.33 -19.27 4.86
CA GLY A 578 -7.56 -18.76 3.52
C GLY A 578 -7.71 -19.83 2.43
N ASP A 579 -6.96 -20.95 2.50
CA ASP A 579 -7.07 -22.08 1.57
C ASP A 579 -8.43 -22.82 1.65
N GLN A 580 -9.17 -22.60 2.74
CA GLN A 580 -10.49 -23.16 3.04
C GLN A 580 -11.61 -22.11 2.85
N ASN A 581 -11.25 -20.87 2.52
CA ASN A 581 -12.16 -19.72 2.47
C ASN A 581 -12.78 -19.53 1.08
N TYR A 582 -13.33 -20.63 0.52
CA TYR A 582 -13.95 -20.69 -0.81
C TYR A 582 -15.34 -21.36 -0.74
N PRO A 583 -16.45 -20.62 -0.84
CA PRO A 583 -16.56 -19.15 -0.87
C PRO A 583 -16.20 -18.52 0.48
N ILE A 584 -16.17 -17.19 0.55
CA ILE A 584 -15.87 -16.47 1.79
C ILE A 584 -17.14 -16.40 2.63
N HIS A 585 -17.08 -16.90 3.87
CA HIS A 585 -18.27 -17.08 4.70
C HIS A 585 -18.03 -16.79 6.20
N PRO A 586 -17.78 -15.52 6.57
CA PRO A 586 -17.67 -15.12 7.97
C PRO A 586 -19.04 -15.03 8.64
N LYS A 587 -19.02 -14.96 9.97
CA LYS A 587 -20.14 -14.44 10.73
C LYS A 587 -20.02 -12.93 10.89
N MET A 588 -21.15 -12.23 10.76
CA MET A 588 -21.33 -10.88 11.26
C MET A 588 -21.96 -10.96 12.64
N ARG A 589 -21.20 -10.61 13.68
CA ARG A 589 -21.66 -10.53 15.07
C ARG A 589 -22.09 -9.10 15.36
N LEU A 590 -23.33 -8.89 15.81
CA LEU A 590 -23.84 -7.60 16.26
C LEU A 590 -24.07 -7.64 17.77
N THR A 591 -23.44 -6.73 18.50
CA THR A 591 -23.66 -6.53 19.95
C THR A 591 -24.32 -5.17 20.19
N ASN A 592 -25.46 -5.18 20.88
CA ASN A 592 -26.22 -3.96 21.17
C ASN A 592 -25.76 -3.35 22.51
N ASN A 593 -24.94 -2.31 22.47
CA ASN A 593 -24.50 -1.57 23.67
C ASN A 593 -25.41 -0.37 23.99
N SER A 594 -26.44 -0.11 23.17
CA SER A 594 -27.36 1.01 23.33
C SER A 594 -28.44 0.73 24.37
N ASP A 595 -29.25 1.75 24.68
CA ASP A 595 -30.45 1.65 25.52
C ASP A 595 -31.73 1.24 24.75
N VAL A 596 -31.63 1.10 23.41
CA VAL A 596 -32.75 0.76 22.52
C VAL A 596 -32.77 -0.73 22.22
N THR A 597 -33.91 -1.40 22.38
CA THR A 597 -34.08 -2.79 21.91
C THR A 597 -34.20 -2.81 20.39
N ILE A 598 -33.37 -3.61 19.71
CA ILE A 598 -33.50 -3.85 18.27
C ILE A 598 -34.64 -4.85 18.05
N THR A 599 -35.72 -4.41 17.41
CA THR A 599 -36.93 -5.20 17.17
C THR A 599 -36.81 -6.10 15.95
N GLY A 600 -37.52 -7.25 15.94
CA GLY A 600 -37.61 -8.10 14.76
C GLY A 600 -38.18 -7.34 13.56
N GLY A 601 -37.59 -7.54 12.38
CA GLY A 601 -37.84 -6.74 11.17
C GLY A 601 -36.92 -5.52 11.04
N SER A 602 -36.05 -5.23 12.02
CA SER A 602 -35.01 -4.20 11.88
C SER A 602 -34.02 -4.57 10.78
N VAL A 603 -33.60 -3.58 9.99
CA VAL A 603 -32.69 -3.77 8.85
C VAL A 603 -31.36 -3.09 9.13
N ILE A 604 -30.28 -3.87 9.10
CA ILE A 604 -28.89 -3.42 9.19
C ILE A 604 -28.40 -3.25 7.75
N GLU A 605 -27.89 -2.08 7.40
CA GLU A 605 -27.34 -1.81 6.08
C GLU A 605 -25.87 -1.35 6.15
N PHE A 606 -25.06 -1.72 5.16
CA PHE A 606 -23.65 -1.34 5.05
C PHE A 606 -23.15 -1.35 3.59
N ASP A 607 -22.06 -0.64 3.35
CA ASP A 607 -21.38 -0.56 2.05
C ASP A 607 -20.29 -1.64 1.97
N VAL A 608 -20.40 -2.52 0.98
CA VAL A 608 -19.40 -3.55 0.65
C VAL A 608 -18.68 -3.14 -0.64
N PRO A 609 -17.34 -3.19 -0.72
CA PRO A 609 -16.61 -2.82 -1.93
C PRO A 609 -16.98 -3.69 -3.14
N THR A 610 -16.96 -3.12 -4.34
CA THR A 610 -17.18 -3.83 -5.61
C THR A 610 -16.04 -4.77 -6.02
N SER A 611 -15.03 -4.96 -5.16
CA SER A 611 -14.05 -6.04 -5.30
C SER A 611 -14.70 -7.43 -5.26
N THR A 612 -15.91 -7.57 -4.71
CA THR A 612 -16.76 -8.76 -4.87
C THR A 612 -17.95 -8.49 -5.78
N SER A 613 -18.44 -9.56 -6.42
CA SER A 613 -19.67 -9.50 -7.22
C SER A 613 -20.89 -9.15 -6.34
N PRO A 614 -22.00 -8.63 -6.91
CA PRO A 614 -23.24 -8.36 -6.19
C PRO A 614 -24.04 -9.66 -5.88
N ARG A 615 -23.34 -10.76 -5.59
CA ARG A 615 -23.88 -12.01 -5.05
C ARG A 615 -23.44 -12.10 -3.59
N PHE A 616 -24.24 -11.47 -2.74
CA PHE A 616 -24.08 -11.47 -1.29
C PHE A 616 -25.30 -12.15 -0.67
N GLY A 617 -25.11 -12.99 0.35
CA GLY A 617 -26.20 -13.81 0.88
C GLY A 617 -25.96 -14.32 2.30
N SER A 618 -26.79 -15.29 2.72
CA SER A 618 -26.67 -15.97 4.01
C SER A 618 -26.81 -17.49 3.88
N TRP A 619 -26.14 -18.23 4.77
CA TRP A 619 -26.33 -19.68 4.95
C TRP A 619 -27.15 -20.05 6.20
N SER A 620 -27.41 -19.10 7.10
CA SER A 620 -28.26 -19.27 8.30
C SER A 620 -29.75 -19.08 8.04
N GLY A 621 -30.13 -18.67 6.82
CA GLY A 621 -31.52 -18.38 6.43
C GLY A 621 -31.99 -16.96 6.76
N ASP A 622 -31.07 -16.08 7.17
CA ASP A 622 -31.35 -14.67 7.38
C ASP A 622 -31.61 -13.97 6.04
N GLN A 623 -32.49 -12.97 6.05
CA GLN A 623 -32.83 -12.22 4.84
C GLN A 623 -31.74 -11.19 4.53
N VAL A 624 -30.92 -11.53 3.55
CA VAL A 624 -29.85 -10.70 3.00
C VAL A 624 -30.25 -10.21 1.61
N GLU A 625 -30.23 -8.89 1.41
CA GLU A 625 -30.62 -8.22 0.16
C GLU A 625 -29.49 -7.32 -0.34
N VAL A 626 -29.32 -7.23 -1.66
CA VAL A 626 -28.43 -6.25 -2.31
C VAL A 626 -29.27 -5.05 -2.73
N ILE A 627 -29.34 -4.05 -1.85
CA ILE A 627 -30.17 -2.85 -1.97
C ILE A 627 -29.73 -2.00 -3.18
N SER A 628 -28.43 -1.87 -3.40
CA SER A 628 -27.88 -1.17 -4.56
C SER A 628 -26.60 -1.85 -5.09
N LYS A 629 -26.33 -1.67 -6.38
CA LYS A 629 -25.21 -2.31 -7.09
C LYS A 629 -24.36 -1.25 -7.79
N GLY A 630 -23.21 -0.88 -7.22
CA GLY A 630 -22.22 -0.02 -7.89
C GLY A 630 -21.60 -0.65 -9.15
N HIS A 631 -21.62 -1.98 -9.25
CA HIS A 631 -21.13 -2.74 -10.42
C HIS A 631 -21.97 -3.99 -10.70
N THR A 632 -21.95 -4.49 -11.94
CA THR A 632 -22.59 -5.76 -12.35
C THR A 632 -22.00 -6.21 -13.69
N GLY A 633 -21.59 -7.48 -13.78
CA GLY A 633 -20.98 -8.08 -14.96
C GLY A 633 -19.44 -8.10 -14.86
N PRO A 634 -18.75 -8.29 -16.00
CA PRO A 634 -17.29 -8.17 -16.07
C PRO A 634 -16.81 -6.74 -15.84
N ASN A 635 -15.65 -6.59 -15.21
CA ASN A 635 -14.98 -5.32 -14.94
C ASN A 635 -13.93 -4.93 -16.01
N ILE A 636 -14.21 -5.28 -17.27
CA ILE A 636 -13.32 -4.95 -18.40
C ILE A 636 -13.28 -3.43 -18.57
N GLY A 637 -12.08 -2.84 -18.45
CA GLY A 637 -11.91 -1.38 -18.41
C GLY A 637 -12.32 -0.72 -17.09
N GLY A 638 -12.52 -1.50 -16.02
CA GLY A 638 -12.68 -1.02 -14.64
C GLY A 638 -14.05 -1.25 -14.00
N LEU A 639 -14.05 -1.23 -12.66
CA LEU A 639 -15.24 -1.26 -11.82
C LEU A 639 -15.93 0.10 -11.81
N THR A 640 -17.25 0.08 -12.00
CA THR A 640 -18.08 1.24 -12.36
C THR A 640 -18.54 2.11 -11.19
N GLY A 641 -18.23 1.73 -9.95
CA GLY A 641 -18.55 2.49 -8.74
C GLY A 641 -18.12 1.72 -7.50
N ASP A 642 -17.86 2.42 -6.39
CA ASP A 642 -17.11 1.87 -5.25
C ASP A 642 -17.82 0.76 -4.46
N PHE A 643 -19.16 0.81 -4.34
CA PHE A 643 -19.90 0.00 -3.36
C PHE A 643 -21.14 -0.72 -3.88
N HIS A 644 -21.41 -1.88 -3.28
CA HIS A 644 -22.72 -2.51 -3.18
C HIS A 644 -23.32 -2.19 -1.80
N ARG A 645 -24.55 -1.66 -1.75
CA ARG A 645 -25.28 -1.52 -0.47
C ARG A 645 -25.95 -2.84 -0.13
N ILE A 646 -25.57 -3.44 0.99
CA ILE A 646 -26.14 -4.69 1.50
C ILE A 646 -27.11 -4.36 2.64
N GLY A 647 -28.23 -5.10 2.71
CA GLY A 647 -29.16 -5.11 3.84
C GLY A 647 -29.26 -6.50 4.47
N VAL A 648 -29.26 -6.57 5.79
CA VAL A 648 -29.47 -7.79 6.60
C VAL A 648 -30.64 -7.53 7.53
N THR A 649 -31.72 -8.30 7.37
CA THR A 649 -32.96 -8.12 8.16
C THR A 649 -33.00 -9.08 9.33
N LEU A 650 -33.15 -8.56 10.55
CA LEU A 650 -33.37 -9.37 11.75
C LEU A 650 -34.72 -10.09 11.66
N SER A 651 -34.73 -11.40 11.87
CA SER A 651 -35.95 -12.21 11.87
C SER A 651 -37.06 -11.62 12.76
N ASN A 652 -38.29 -11.51 12.23
CA ASN A 652 -39.46 -10.88 12.89
C ASN A 652 -39.81 -11.39 14.30
N TRP A 653 -39.33 -12.57 14.70
CA TRP A 653 -39.59 -13.20 15.99
C TRP A 653 -38.41 -13.06 16.98
N LYS A 654 -37.28 -12.50 16.54
CA LYS A 654 -36.11 -12.17 17.38
C LYS A 654 -36.18 -10.72 17.87
N SER A 655 -35.39 -10.42 18.89
CA SER A 655 -35.11 -9.07 19.38
C SER A 655 -33.75 -9.06 20.05
N ILE A 656 -32.96 -7.99 19.89
CA ILE A 656 -31.64 -7.85 20.54
C ILE A 656 -31.73 -6.73 21.56
N LYS A 657 -31.85 -7.08 22.85
CA LYS A 657 -31.95 -6.10 23.95
C LYS A 657 -30.57 -5.46 24.23
N PRO A 658 -30.53 -4.36 25.00
CA PRO A 658 -29.29 -3.84 25.58
C PRO A 658 -28.46 -4.94 26.24
N GLY A 659 -27.19 -5.07 25.83
CA GLY A 659 -26.24 -6.09 26.26
C GLY A 659 -26.35 -7.47 25.58
N GLU A 660 -27.31 -7.67 24.67
CA GLU A 660 -27.43 -8.92 23.91
C GLU A 660 -26.65 -8.87 22.57
N THR A 661 -26.36 -10.05 22.04
CA THR A 661 -25.59 -10.26 20.81
C THR A 661 -26.31 -11.24 19.89
N GLU A 662 -26.27 -10.99 18.58
CA GLU A 662 -26.80 -11.86 17.53
C GLU A 662 -25.72 -12.13 16.47
N GLU A 663 -25.73 -13.31 15.84
CA GLU A 663 -24.79 -13.68 14.78
C GLU A 663 -25.53 -14.01 13.48
N PHE A 664 -25.10 -13.41 12.38
CA PHE A 664 -25.61 -13.66 11.03
C PHE A 664 -24.53 -14.34 10.20
N GLN A 665 -24.80 -15.52 9.62
CA GLN A 665 -23.85 -16.18 8.73
C GLN A 665 -23.98 -15.59 7.33
N LEU A 666 -22.93 -14.93 6.84
CA LEU A 666 -22.90 -14.29 5.52
C LEU A 666 -22.10 -15.13 4.51
N VAL A 667 -22.27 -14.85 3.21
CA VAL A 667 -21.47 -15.45 2.13
C VAL A 667 -21.24 -14.46 0.97
N TYR A 668 -20.01 -14.44 0.45
CA TYR A 668 -19.55 -13.68 -0.72
C TYR A 668 -18.33 -14.35 -1.37
N TYR A 669 -17.82 -13.84 -2.50
CA TYR A 669 -16.98 -14.67 -3.41
C TYR A 669 -15.56 -14.18 -3.66
N LEU A 670 -15.32 -12.87 -3.65
CA LEU A 670 -13.96 -12.27 -3.67
C LEU A 670 -13.70 -11.50 -2.38
N PRO A 671 -12.44 -11.27 -1.99
CA PRO A 671 -12.10 -10.52 -0.79
C PRO A 671 -12.72 -9.12 -0.76
N ILE A 672 -13.01 -8.65 0.45
CA ILE A 672 -13.46 -7.27 0.75
C ILE A 672 -12.66 -6.75 1.94
N SER A 673 -12.38 -5.46 2.00
CA SER A 673 -12.04 -4.79 3.26
C SER A 673 -13.30 -4.19 3.90
N GLY A 674 -13.22 -3.77 5.17
CA GLY A 674 -14.35 -3.16 5.88
C GLY A 674 -15.30 -4.23 6.45
N PRO A 675 -16.60 -4.24 6.11
CA PRO A 675 -17.37 -3.22 5.38
C PRO A 675 -17.39 -1.85 6.10
N SER A 676 -18.12 -0.87 5.58
CA SER A 676 -18.23 0.47 6.18
C SER A 676 -19.62 1.10 6.03
N HIS A 677 -19.78 2.33 6.55
CA HIS A 677 -21.00 3.15 6.40
C HIS A 677 -22.26 2.46 6.96
N PHE A 678 -22.12 1.89 8.16
CA PHE A 678 -23.20 1.12 8.78
C PHE A 678 -24.37 2.02 9.19
N THR A 679 -25.58 1.53 8.95
CA THR A 679 -26.83 2.12 9.48
C THR A 679 -27.79 1.02 9.94
N ILE A 680 -28.63 1.30 10.91
CA ILE A 680 -29.70 0.39 11.32
C ILE A 680 -31.06 1.10 11.31
N THR A 681 -32.08 0.46 10.76
CA THR A 681 -33.47 0.93 10.80
C THR A 681 -34.27 0.09 11.79
N ILE A 682 -34.77 0.72 12.86
CA ILE A 682 -35.57 0.09 13.93
C ILE A 682 -36.92 0.79 13.96
N ASP A 683 -38.02 0.02 13.86
CA ASP A 683 -39.42 0.53 13.85
C ASP A 683 -39.66 1.73 12.90
N GLY A 684 -38.96 1.74 11.76
CA GLY A 684 -39.05 2.79 10.73
C GLY A 684 -38.15 4.02 10.95
N LYS A 685 -37.35 4.07 12.02
CA LYS A 685 -36.37 5.13 12.27
C LYS A 685 -34.95 4.62 12.01
N LYS A 686 -34.17 5.38 11.23
CA LYS A 686 -32.82 5.03 10.79
C LYS A 686 -31.74 5.75 11.61
N TYR A 687 -30.73 5.01 12.03
CA TYR A 687 -29.62 5.45 12.86
C TYR A 687 -28.27 5.13 12.21
N SER A 688 -27.24 5.93 12.48
CA SER A 688 -25.84 5.55 12.30
C SER A 688 -25.36 4.68 13.48
N LEU A 689 -24.20 4.04 13.33
CA LEU A 689 -23.54 3.30 14.41
C LEU A 689 -22.34 4.12 14.92
N LYS A 690 -22.12 4.13 16.23
CA LYS A 690 -20.99 4.88 16.81
C LYS A 690 -19.65 4.23 16.44
N GLY A 691 -18.84 4.95 15.66
CA GLY A 691 -17.47 4.55 15.32
C GLY A 691 -17.35 3.45 14.27
N GLN A 692 -18.39 3.26 13.42
CA GLN A 692 -18.45 2.27 12.33
C GLN A 692 -19.03 2.87 11.04
#